data_AF-A0A8H4NFJ9-F1
#
_entry.id   AF-A0A8H4NFJ9-F1
#
_cell.length_a   1.000
_cell.length_b   1.000
_cell.length_c   1.000
_cell.angle_alpha   90.00
_cell.angle_beta   90.00
_cell.angle_gamma   90.00
#
_symmetry.space_group_name_H-M   'P 1'
#
loop_
_entity.id
_entity.type
_entity.pdbx_description
1 polymer ?
#
loop_
_entity_poly.entity_id
_entity_poly.type
_entity_poly.pdbx_seq_one_letter_code
_entity_poly.pdbx_strand_id
1 'polypeptide(L)'
;MASPWPLKDEFISDSDRKNTTWHRLDDVPTPFAQQYARLSQPWLPGFWIRFPYRGLGMWFLALLGTAAAVLILKYSDGVPVDHWDKNIQPTVWLALTSALTGAFLACAFTEGAAISYWRAAGKPVTLQQLQAVYGSSTGIIQAALNLFTWKSKTLGLASILMTLSVMRGPLMQRASATTNFYQAQNGTVNFHIARELPTDYACIMTGRNHAPSLLTKNFSDVTQSYNRRDDMIAFKTTCKNCTTSVEGFGFEVNCTDTTRDFDLNVYPNGGNMHIAMEGAYLFQVNVSDYGVTDDDFGSFLRFVTLYKDTTQCGGKVKIQTCDLHAGITKFPIRMEGSTVELQGSWKDDKFIQRKYMMPDNRVVPGSGNILGGFSLIVKALYESDAFVSFGGATGYDSSTKGLPATQYLTMSSKAPGCNDSWTNPMDDIIDLTREIGFRASLQYAKYNTSDKQQVFYDSGTTTLVYVTNYEKMWIAIAVSLVGLFAVLPTFWGWWELGRDVSLNPLEIANAFGTVGQESHIMRNVDPNQDVGGIVNAVGDVGPLDIVEVHTAELMITTRFAHDVWASDPEKVGLVNLALSASENHYHNLLYIGDDTHQELLTNSIRRLESIIFVQKVYDDDYYSDVDPTLFDRLFGAVPIHTNIARFDRLKADPRPIQEELKRVNMGSAFPLRGAYSFHSFLKELSISKDDLHVKWSFQLNFRDYNAKTNIFAARKLASLTQSFEVMEIGDAAVKPETPRDVDIAPRLALGFWVFPFESLGPMDFDGVSPDIVIRQNCVYIIWHEVGKLV
;
A
#
# COMPACT_ATOMS: atom_id res chain seq x y z
N MET A 1 33.10 27.11 -39.95
CA MET A 1 34.19 27.82 -39.24
C MET A 1 35.23 26.78 -38.82
N ALA A 2 36.51 27.14 -38.82
CA ALA A 2 37.60 26.17 -38.61
C ALA A 2 37.72 25.71 -37.14
N SER A 3 38.26 24.50 -36.94
CA SER A 3 38.57 23.94 -35.62
C SER A 3 39.94 24.44 -35.12
N PRO A 4 40.08 24.90 -33.88
CA PRO A 4 41.35 25.39 -33.32
C PRO A 4 42.16 24.28 -32.62
N TRP A 5 42.31 23.11 -33.27
CA TRP A 5 43.22 22.04 -32.83
C TRP A 5 43.96 21.45 -34.04
N PRO A 6 45.29 21.29 -34.00
CA PRO A 6 46.07 20.96 -35.18
C PRO A 6 45.91 19.50 -35.58
N LEU A 7 45.47 19.27 -36.82
CA LEU A 7 45.70 17.99 -37.48
C LEU A 7 47.14 17.96 -37.98
N LYS A 8 47.92 17.10 -37.34
CA LYS A 8 49.19 16.49 -37.78
C LYS A 8 49.40 16.52 -39.31
N ASP A 9 50.15 17.52 -39.79
CA ASP A 9 50.92 17.53 -41.06
C ASP A 9 51.70 18.86 -41.24
N GLU A 10 52.57 19.22 -40.28
CA GLU A 10 53.58 20.28 -40.51
C GLU A 10 54.77 20.10 -39.56
N PHE A 11 55.86 19.53 -40.08
CA PHE A 11 57.21 19.54 -39.48
C PHE A 11 58.17 20.20 -40.49
N ILE A 12 59.24 20.83 -39.98
CA ILE A 12 60.30 21.53 -40.75
C ILE A 12 59.90 22.92 -41.30
N SER A 13 60.04 23.94 -40.44
CA SER A 13 60.82 25.16 -40.77
C SER A 13 61.27 25.84 -39.48
N ASP A 14 62.40 26.54 -39.54
CA ASP A 14 63.08 27.15 -38.39
C ASP A 14 62.92 28.69 -38.34
N SER A 15 63.51 29.31 -37.31
CA SER A 15 63.80 30.74 -37.07
C SER A 15 62.80 31.59 -36.24
N ASP A 16 63.33 32.04 -35.10
CA ASP A 16 63.03 33.26 -34.32
C ASP A 16 61.58 33.73 -34.06
N ARG A 17 61.17 33.57 -32.79
CA ARG A 17 60.98 34.75 -31.91
C ARG A 17 61.00 34.40 -30.41
N LYS A 18 61.60 35.29 -29.61
CA LYS A 18 61.67 35.19 -28.14
C LYS A 18 60.44 35.85 -27.50
N ASN A 19 59.77 35.16 -26.57
CA ASN A 19 59.65 35.62 -25.17
C ASN A 19 58.97 34.58 -24.26
N THR A 20 59.48 34.50 -23.04
CA THR A 20 59.07 33.71 -21.87
C THR A 20 57.58 33.82 -21.50
N THR A 21 56.91 32.82 -20.91
CA THR A 21 57.33 31.48 -20.45
C THR A 21 56.23 30.45 -20.72
N TRP A 22 56.59 29.31 -21.31
CA TRP A 22 55.88 28.05 -21.21
C TRP A 22 56.92 26.97 -20.90
N HIS A 23 56.60 26.01 -20.03
CA HIS A 23 57.39 24.77 -19.98
C HIS A 23 57.08 23.99 -21.25
N ARG A 24 58.13 23.60 -21.99
CA ARG A 24 57.98 22.80 -23.21
C ARG A 24 57.55 21.39 -22.80
N LEU A 25 56.60 20.81 -23.54
CA LEU A 25 56.23 19.39 -23.36
C LEU A 25 57.40 18.45 -23.73
N ASP A 26 58.39 18.97 -24.45
CA ASP A 26 59.63 18.30 -24.82
C ASP A 26 60.57 18.03 -23.62
N ASP A 27 60.42 18.77 -22.51
CA ASP A 27 61.25 18.64 -21.29
C ASP A 27 60.66 17.66 -20.24
N VAL A 28 59.52 17.01 -20.55
CA VAL A 28 58.88 16.05 -19.63
C VAL A 28 59.64 14.71 -19.68
N PRO A 29 59.93 14.05 -18.54
CA PRO A 29 60.58 12.75 -18.53
C PRO A 29 59.89 11.69 -19.40
N THR A 30 60.68 10.76 -19.91
CA THR A 30 60.32 9.83 -20.99
C THR A 30 59.11 8.88 -20.80
N PRO A 31 58.55 8.60 -19.59
CA PRO A 31 57.32 7.81 -19.48
C PRO A 31 56.12 8.36 -20.28
N PHE A 32 56.01 9.68 -20.42
CA PHE A 32 54.88 10.29 -21.13
C PHE A 32 54.89 10.03 -22.63
N ALA A 33 56.05 9.85 -23.26
CA ALA A 33 56.15 9.50 -24.68
C ALA A 33 55.57 8.09 -24.97
N GLN A 34 55.73 7.16 -24.03
CA GLN A 34 55.13 5.82 -24.12
C GLN A 34 53.62 5.82 -23.86
N GLN A 35 53.07 6.87 -23.25
CA GLN A 35 51.66 6.97 -22.89
C GLN A 35 50.75 7.12 -24.12
N TYR A 36 51.26 7.70 -25.22
CA TYR A 36 50.56 7.79 -26.50
C TYR A 36 50.39 6.45 -27.23
N ALA A 37 51.13 5.40 -26.85
CA ALA A 37 50.98 4.05 -27.41
C ALA A 37 49.77 3.28 -26.84
N ARG A 38 49.02 3.86 -25.90
CA ARG A 38 47.88 3.19 -25.21
C ARG A 38 46.51 3.38 -25.88
N LEU A 39 46.40 4.21 -26.93
CA LEU A 39 45.12 4.50 -27.60
C LEU A 39 44.73 3.39 -28.58
N SER A 40 43.88 2.47 -28.12
CA SER A 40 43.25 1.41 -28.94
C SER A 40 42.08 1.91 -29.77
N GLN A 41 41.44 3.02 -29.36
CA GLN A 41 40.45 3.75 -30.18
C GLN A 41 40.81 5.23 -30.35
N PRO A 42 40.61 5.83 -31.54
CA PRO A 42 40.80 7.26 -31.77
C PRO A 42 39.67 8.11 -31.16
N TRP A 43 40.01 9.32 -30.69
CA TRP A 43 39.04 10.31 -30.24
C TRP A 43 38.33 10.93 -31.45
N LEU A 44 37.08 10.54 -31.71
CA LEU A 44 36.30 10.94 -32.89
C LEU A 44 35.07 11.78 -32.52
N PRO A 45 35.22 13.12 -32.39
CA PRO A 45 34.10 14.01 -32.13
C PRO A 45 33.25 14.21 -33.38
N GLY A 46 31.93 14.29 -33.23
CA GLY A 46 31.04 14.55 -34.35
C GLY A 46 29.57 14.57 -33.97
N PHE A 47 28.82 15.54 -34.50
CA PHE A 47 27.41 15.79 -34.17
C PHE A 47 26.49 14.58 -34.40
N TRP A 48 26.69 13.86 -35.50
CA TRP A 48 25.97 12.64 -35.85
C TRP A 48 26.66 11.36 -35.35
N ILE A 49 27.98 11.40 -35.14
CA ILE A 49 28.79 10.24 -34.72
C ILE A 49 28.52 9.88 -33.26
N ARG A 50 28.41 10.90 -32.39
CA ARG A 50 28.14 10.76 -30.95
C ARG A 50 26.76 11.30 -30.56
N PHE A 51 25.76 11.11 -31.43
CA PHE A 51 24.40 11.56 -31.17
C PHE A 51 23.76 10.72 -30.04
N PRO A 52 23.25 11.34 -28.95
CA PRO A 52 22.82 10.62 -27.74
C PRO A 52 21.42 10.01 -27.89
N TYR A 53 21.29 9.05 -28.82
CA TYR A 53 20.03 8.40 -29.19
C TYR A 53 19.31 7.72 -28.02
N ARG A 54 20.05 7.18 -27.04
CA ARG A 54 19.48 6.56 -25.82
C ARG A 54 18.75 7.59 -24.96
N GLY A 55 19.45 8.63 -24.52
CA GLY A 55 18.89 9.69 -23.67
C GLY A 55 17.77 10.47 -24.36
N LEU A 56 17.93 10.83 -25.64
CA LEU A 56 16.90 11.54 -26.40
C LEU A 56 15.70 10.65 -26.77
N GLY A 57 15.91 9.34 -26.99
CA GLY A 57 14.84 8.37 -27.17
C GLY A 57 13.99 8.21 -25.91
N MET A 58 14.64 8.09 -24.74
CA MET A 58 13.95 8.05 -23.45
C MET A 58 13.20 9.36 -23.15
N TRP A 59 13.78 10.52 -23.48
CA TRP A 59 13.09 11.81 -23.40
C TRP A 59 11.82 11.84 -24.27
N PHE A 60 11.89 11.34 -25.50
CA PHE A 60 10.73 11.27 -26.40
C PHE A 60 9.65 10.29 -25.90
N LEU A 61 10.04 9.13 -25.35
CA LEU A 61 9.10 8.20 -24.69
C LEU A 61 8.39 8.84 -23.48
N ALA A 62 9.08 9.69 -22.71
CA ALA A 62 8.47 10.45 -21.62
C ALA A 62 7.51 11.56 -22.13
N LEU A 63 7.80 12.18 -23.28
CA LEU A 63 6.86 13.09 -23.92
C LEU A 63 5.59 12.35 -24.37
N LEU A 64 5.73 11.18 -25.01
CA LEU A 64 4.60 10.33 -25.41
C LEU A 64 3.79 9.83 -24.20
N GLY A 65 4.43 9.43 -23.11
CA GLY A 65 3.75 9.01 -21.88
C GLY A 65 2.92 10.14 -21.24
N THR A 66 3.39 11.38 -21.31
CA THR A 66 2.62 12.57 -20.91
C THR A 66 1.42 12.79 -21.84
N ALA A 67 1.59 12.63 -23.16
CA ALA A 67 0.49 12.77 -24.13
C ALA A 67 -0.59 11.68 -23.97
N ALA A 68 -0.19 10.44 -23.69
CA ALA A 68 -1.09 9.33 -23.43
C ALA A 68 -2.01 9.60 -22.22
N ALA A 69 -1.47 10.15 -21.12
CA ALA A 69 -2.25 10.52 -19.94
C ALA A 69 -3.38 11.54 -20.26
N VAL A 70 -3.11 12.50 -21.15
CA VAL A 70 -4.11 13.49 -21.60
C VAL A 70 -5.19 12.83 -22.47
N LEU A 71 -4.81 11.90 -23.35
CA LEU A 71 -5.77 11.14 -24.16
C LEU A 71 -6.69 10.26 -23.29
N ILE A 72 -6.14 9.61 -22.26
CA ILE A 72 -6.91 8.82 -21.29
C ILE A 72 -7.94 9.70 -20.58
N LEU A 73 -7.52 10.82 -19.97
CA LEU A 73 -8.41 11.73 -19.25
C LEU A 73 -9.52 12.30 -20.15
N LYS A 74 -9.20 12.65 -21.39
CA LYS A 74 -10.19 13.16 -22.36
C LYS A 74 -11.15 12.06 -22.85
N TYR A 75 -10.70 10.82 -22.98
CA TYR A 75 -11.55 9.70 -23.42
C TYR A 75 -12.41 9.11 -22.29
N SER A 76 -11.99 9.24 -21.03
CA SER A 76 -12.80 8.85 -19.87
C SER A 76 -13.92 9.84 -19.53
N ASP A 77 -13.80 11.10 -19.94
CA ASP A 77 -14.72 12.18 -19.52
C ASP A 77 -16.16 11.94 -20.02
N GLY A 78 -17.12 11.89 -19.09
CA GLY A 78 -18.53 11.59 -19.37
C GLY A 78 -18.87 10.10 -19.56
N VAL A 79 -17.90 9.19 -19.47
CA VAL A 79 -18.12 7.75 -19.71
C VAL A 79 -18.53 7.01 -18.41
N PRO A 80 -19.55 6.13 -18.43
CA PRO A 80 -19.93 5.31 -17.28
C PRO A 80 -18.82 4.39 -16.76
N VAL A 81 -18.75 4.19 -15.45
CA VAL A 81 -17.74 3.34 -14.79
C VAL A 81 -17.82 1.88 -15.27
N ASP A 82 -19.03 1.32 -15.42
CA ASP A 82 -19.31 -0.03 -15.92
C ASP A 82 -18.65 -0.36 -17.28
N HIS A 83 -18.37 0.66 -18.10
CA HIS A 83 -17.69 0.50 -19.40
C HIS A 83 -16.17 0.25 -19.24
N TRP A 84 -15.58 0.84 -18.20
CA TRP A 84 -14.15 0.78 -17.90
C TRP A 84 -13.77 -0.34 -16.94
N ASP A 85 -14.65 -0.75 -16.02
CA ASP A 85 -14.36 -1.85 -15.08
C ASP A 85 -14.08 -3.20 -15.78
N LYS A 86 -14.56 -3.37 -17.02
CA LYS A 86 -14.22 -4.53 -17.86
C LYS A 86 -12.86 -4.41 -18.57
N ASN A 87 -12.32 -3.20 -18.70
CA ASN A 87 -11.22 -2.84 -19.61
C ASN A 87 -10.07 -2.08 -18.92
N ILE A 88 -9.96 -2.21 -17.59
CA ILE A 88 -9.02 -1.50 -16.69
C ILE A 88 -9.38 -0.01 -16.50
N GLN A 89 -9.58 0.40 -15.25
CA GLN A 89 -9.97 1.77 -14.88
C GLN A 89 -8.95 2.85 -15.33
N PRO A 90 -9.41 4.06 -15.72
CA PRO A 90 -8.54 5.17 -16.15
C PRO A 90 -7.47 5.55 -15.11
N THR A 91 -7.78 5.44 -13.82
CA THR A 91 -6.87 5.72 -12.70
C THR A 91 -5.61 4.82 -12.73
N VAL A 92 -5.76 3.55 -13.12
CA VAL A 92 -4.66 2.58 -13.25
C VAL A 92 -3.78 2.92 -14.46
N TRP A 93 -4.40 3.28 -15.59
CA TRP A 93 -3.69 3.75 -16.77
C TRP A 93 -2.89 5.04 -16.50
N LEU A 94 -3.43 5.98 -15.72
CA LEU A 94 -2.74 7.21 -15.30
C LEU A 94 -1.60 6.95 -14.32
N ALA A 95 -1.73 5.96 -13.44
CA ALA A 95 -0.63 5.50 -12.59
C ALA A 95 0.52 4.91 -13.43
N LEU A 96 0.21 3.98 -14.34
CA LEU A 96 1.18 3.29 -15.20
C LEU A 96 1.94 4.26 -16.11
N THR A 97 1.21 5.13 -16.83
CA THR A 97 1.80 6.14 -17.72
C THR A 97 2.71 7.11 -16.96
N SER A 98 2.29 7.61 -15.78
CA SER A 98 3.13 8.49 -14.96
C SER A 98 4.41 7.81 -14.47
N ALA A 99 4.33 6.54 -14.04
CA ALA A 99 5.47 5.75 -13.57
C ALA A 99 6.49 5.46 -14.68
N LEU A 100 6.04 5.00 -15.86
CA LEU A 100 6.88 4.79 -17.04
C LEU A 100 7.56 6.09 -17.48
N THR A 101 6.80 7.18 -17.54
CA THR A 101 7.33 8.53 -17.82
C THR A 101 8.36 8.97 -16.78
N GLY A 102 8.28 8.47 -15.53
CA GLY A 102 9.25 8.70 -14.47
C GLY A 102 10.58 8.02 -14.74
N ALA A 103 10.54 6.71 -15.01
CA ALA A 103 11.72 5.94 -15.36
C ALA A 103 12.41 6.48 -16.63
N PHE A 104 11.65 6.75 -17.70
CA PHE A 104 12.20 7.29 -18.95
C PHE A 104 12.85 8.68 -18.75
N LEU A 105 12.24 9.58 -17.99
CA LEU A 105 12.84 10.89 -17.71
C LEU A 105 14.10 10.78 -16.82
N ALA A 106 14.17 9.78 -15.93
CA ALA A 106 15.38 9.50 -15.15
C ALA A 106 16.53 8.94 -16.00
N CYS A 107 16.24 8.01 -16.92
CA CYS A 107 17.23 7.51 -17.89
C CYS A 107 17.72 8.65 -18.82
N ALA A 108 16.83 9.54 -19.28
CA ALA A 108 17.23 10.72 -20.05
C ALA A 108 18.12 11.67 -19.25
N PHE A 109 17.82 11.90 -17.97
CA PHE A 109 18.62 12.77 -17.09
C PHE A 109 20.02 12.20 -16.82
N THR A 110 20.15 10.89 -16.57
CA THR A 110 21.46 10.25 -16.28
C THR A 110 22.41 10.28 -17.48
N GLU A 111 21.91 10.01 -18.69
CA GLU A 111 22.66 10.14 -19.95
C GLU A 111 23.13 11.59 -20.18
N GLY A 112 22.21 12.56 -20.06
CA GLY A 112 22.55 13.97 -20.18
C GLY A 112 23.50 14.50 -19.09
N ALA A 113 23.44 13.93 -17.88
CA ALA A 113 24.35 14.25 -16.79
C ALA A 113 25.78 13.75 -17.05
N ALA A 114 25.95 12.56 -17.64
CA ALA A 114 27.25 12.06 -18.07
C ALA A 114 27.88 13.00 -19.12
N ILE A 115 27.11 13.38 -20.14
CA ILE A 115 27.57 14.33 -21.18
C ILE A 115 27.97 15.68 -20.57
N SER A 116 27.16 16.23 -19.67
CA SER A 116 27.47 17.47 -18.94
C SER A 116 28.74 17.37 -18.08
N TYR A 117 28.97 16.24 -17.41
CA TYR A 117 30.15 16.00 -16.57
C TYR A 117 31.44 15.90 -17.40
N TRP A 118 31.47 15.02 -18.41
CA TRP A 118 32.66 14.82 -19.24
C TRP A 118 33.01 16.05 -20.08
N ARG A 119 32.00 16.80 -20.53
CA ARG A 119 32.20 18.09 -21.21
C ARG A 119 32.74 19.19 -20.27
N ALA A 120 32.50 19.09 -18.96
CA ALA A 120 33.14 19.95 -17.97
C ALA A 120 34.58 19.49 -17.67
N ALA A 121 34.82 18.19 -17.56
CA ALA A 121 36.15 17.62 -17.34
C ALA A 121 37.13 17.87 -18.49
N GLY A 122 36.66 17.86 -19.74
CA GLY A 122 37.45 18.19 -20.94
C GLY A 122 37.79 19.67 -21.12
N LYS A 123 37.64 20.50 -20.06
CA LYS A 123 37.89 21.96 -20.07
C LYS A 123 38.65 22.35 -18.80
N PRO A 124 39.40 23.46 -18.79
CA PRO A 124 40.09 23.92 -17.59
C PRO A 124 39.08 24.24 -16.47
N VAL A 125 38.92 23.31 -15.53
CA VAL A 125 37.93 23.33 -14.46
C VAL A 125 38.59 22.94 -13.13
N THR A 126 38.09 23.46 -12.01
CA THR A 126 38.59 23.06 -10.69
C THR A 126 37.96 21.75 -10.23
N LEU A 127 38.69 20.92 -9.49
CA LEU A 127 38.17 19.67 -8.92
C LEU A 127 36.92 19.91 -8.05
N GLN A 128 36.86 21.03 -7.31
CA GLN A 128 35.69 21.40 -6.52
C GLN A 128 34.45 21.67 -7.41
N GLN A 129 34.63 22.28 -8.58
CA GLN A 129 33.53 22.52 -9.51
C GLN A 129 33.12 21.26 -10.26
N LEU A 130 34.06 20.37 -10.60
CA LEU A 130 33.76 19.06 -11.16
C LEU A 130 32.97 18.18 -10.16
N GLN A 131 33.38 18.18 -8.89
CA GLN A 131 32.63 17.54 -7.80
C GLN A 131 31.24 18.15 -7.59
N ALA A 132 31.07 19.46 -7.81
CA ALA A 132 29.76 20.12 -7.77
C ALA A 132 28.86 19.70 -8.94
N VAL A 133 29.40 19.43 -10.13
CA VAL A 133 28.65 18.84 -11.25
C VAL A 133 28.27 17.39 -10.92
N TYR A 134 29.23 16.56 -10.49
CA TYR A 134 28.98 15.17 -10.09
C TYR A 134 27.90 15.03 -9.01
N GLY A 135 28.07 15.73 -7.88
CA GLY A 135 27.12 15.70 -6.77
C GLY A 135 25.71 16.20 -7.13
N SER A 136 25.61 17.11 -8.12
CA SER A 136 24.31 17.56 -8.64
C SER A 136 23.60 16.50 -9.50
N SER A 137 24.33 15.53 -10.06
CA SER A 137 23.77 14.39 -10.78
C SER A 137 23.26 13.29 -9.84
N THR A 138 23.93 13.07 -8.70
CA THR A 138 23.68 11.94 -7.81
C THR A 138 22.73 12.23 -6.65
N GLY A 139 22.42 13.49 -6.33
CA GLY A 139 21.51 13.80 -5.21
C GLY A 139 20.94 15.21 -5.16
N ILE A 140 19.63 15.32 -4.96
CA ILE A 140 18.89 16.60 -4.96
C ILE A 140 19.38 17.62 -3.92
N ILE A 141 19.80 17.18 -2.73
CA ILE A 141 20.31 18.10 -1.69
C ILE A 141 21.60 18.78 -2.15
N GLN A 142 22.51 18.01 -2.77
CA GLN A 142 23.73 18.57 -3.35
C GLN A 142 23.43 19.41 -4.58
N ALA A 143 22.48 19.00 -5.44
CA ALA A 143 22.02 19.83 -6.56
C ALA A 143 21.49 21.20 -6.12
N ALA A 144 20.69 21.26 -5.05
CA ALA A 144 20.17 22.50 -4.49
C ALA A 144 21.28 23.40 -3.92
N LEU A 145 22.20 22.84 -3.14
CA LEU A 145 23.36 23.58 -2.60
C LEU A 145 24.29 24.10 -3.71
N ASN A 146 24.55 23.29 -4.74
CA ASN A 146 25.40 23.64 -5.87
C ASN A 146 24.73 24.61 -6.86
N LEU A 147 23.40 24.63 -6.94
CA LEU A 147 22.64 25.63 -7.68
C LEU A 147 22.65 26.98 -6.93
N PHE A 148 22.36 26.98 -5.63
CA PHE A 148 22.32 28.20 -4.81
C PHE A 148 23.70 28.86 -4.66
N THR A 149 24.77 28.06 -4.57
CA THR A 149 26.16 28.54 -4.63
C THR A 149 26.66 28.80 -6.06
N TRP A 150 25.78 28.71 -7.07
CA TRP A 150 26.04 28.95 -8.50
C TRP A 150 27.11 28.07 -9.17
N LYS A 151 27.61 27.03 -8.49
CA LYS A 151 28.67 26.13 -8.97
C LYS A 151 28.21 25.20 -10.09
N SER A 152 26.94 24.79 -10.09
CA SER A 152 26.34 23.89 -11.10
C SER A 152 24.97 24.40 -11.55
N LYS A 153 24.96 25.37 -12.49
CA LYS A 153 23.76 26.11 -12.88
C LYS A 153 22.75 25.27 -13.66
N THR A 154 23.18 24.65 -14.77
CA THR A 154 22.30 23.88 -15.65
C THR A 154 21.90 22.54 -15.03
N LEU A 155 22.87 21.77 -14.55
CA LEU A 155 22.59 20.44 -14.01
C LEU A 155 21.85 20.48 -12.66
N GLY A 156 22.20 21.44 -11.78
CA GLY A 156 21.49 21.63 -10.51
C GLY A 156 20.00 21.96 -10.72
N LEU A 157 19.70 22.85 -11.68
CA LEU A 157 18.32 23.17 -12.05
C LEU A 157 17.60 21.96 -12.67
N ALA A 158 18.25 21.25 -13.59
CA ALA A 158 17.69 20.05 -14.23
C ALA A 158 17.33 18.96 -13.21
N SER A 159 18.23 18.68 -12.26
CA SER A 159 18.05 17.70 -11.18
C SER A 159 16.84 18.01 -10.28
N ILE A 160 16.68 19.28 -9.88
CA ILE A 160 15.55 19.74 -9.06
C ILE A 160 14.22 19.66 -9.84
N LEU A 161 14.17 20.19 -11.08
CA LEU A 161 12.94 20.20 -11.87
C LEU A 161 12.51 18.80 -12.34
N MET A 162 13.47 17.93 -12.66
CA MET A 162 13.24 16.50 -12.89
C MET A 162 12.59 15.85 -11.66
N THR A 163 13.13 16.08 -10.46
CA THR A 163 12.58 15.47 -9.23
C THR A 163 11.18 16.02 -8.90
N LEU A 164 10.95 17.32 -9.08
CA LEU A 164 9.63 17.93 -8.89
C LEU A 164 8.57 17.38 -9.86
N SER A 165 8.97 16.91 -11.05
CA SER A 165 8.04 16.34 -12.03
C SER A 165 7.33 15.06 -11.54
N VAL A 166 7.88 14.37 -10.53
CA VAL A 166 7.26 13.19 -9.89
C VAL A 166 5.86 13.51 -9.33
N MET A 167 5.60 14.76 -8.92
CA MET A 167 4.29 15.20 -8.43
C MET A 167 3.15 15.02 -9.47
N ARG A 168 3.46 14.86 -10.76
CA ARG A 168 2.43 14.64 -11.80
C ARG A 168 1.60 13.37 -11.57
N GLY A 169 2.13 12.34 -10.89
CA GLY A 169 1.40 11.09 -10.65
C GLY A 169 0.15 11.33 -9.79
N PRO A 170 0.30 11.80 -8.54
CA PRO A 170 -0.82 12.23 -7.70
C PRO A 170 -1.71 13.30 -8.35
N LEU A 171 -1.14 14.24 -9.12
CA LEU A 171 -1.92 15.29 -9.78
C LEU A 171 -2.81 14.75 -10.92
N MET A 172 -2.28 13.87 -11.79
CA MET A 172 -3.05 13.20 -12.86
C MET A 172 -4.15 12.30 -12.28
N GLN A 173 -3.83 11.51 -11.24
CA GLN A 173 -4.83 10.67 -10.57
C GLN A 173 -5.97 11.50 -9.98
N ARG A 174 -5.66 12.65 -9.34
CA ARG A 174 -6.68 13.57 -8.78
C ARG A 174 -7.36 14.47 -9.81
N ALA A 175 -6.95 14.42 -11.08
CA ALA A 175 -7.66 15.05 -12.19
C ALA A 175 -8.85 14.20 -12.66
N SER A 176 -8.82 12.88 -12.48
CA SER A 176 -9.99 12.01 -12.64
C SER A 176 -10.83 12.00 -11.35
N ALA A 177 -12.15 12.03 -11.49
CA ALA A 177 -13.11 11.82 -10.42
C ALA A 177 -14.33 11.05 -10.95
N THR A 178 -15.16 10.51 -10.06
CA THR A 178 -16.46 9.90 -10.40
C THR A 178 -17.59 10.76 -9.83
N THR A 179 -18.65 10.99 -10.60
CA THR A 179 -19.88 11.64 -10.12
C THR A 179 -21.12 10.82 -10.45
N ASN A 180 -22.19 11.07 -9.71
CA ASN A 180 -23.52 10.55 -10.01
C ASN A 180 -24.14 11.36 -11.15
N PHE A 181 -24.37 10.73 -12.29
CA PHE A 181 -25.15 11.31 -13.38
C PHE A 181 -26.55 10.67 -13.39
N TYR A 182 -27.59 11.51 -13.28
CA TYR A 182 -28.98 11.07 -13.34
C TYR A 182 -29.46 11.07 -14.79
N GLN A 183 -29.71 9.88 -15.34
CA GLN A 183 -30.37 9.76 -16.63
C GLN A 183 -31.87 9.52 -16.42
N ALA A 184 -32.69 10.49 -16.83
CA ALA A 184 -34.13 10.31 -16.96
C ALA A 184 -34.44 9.36 -18.13
N GLN A 185 -35.34 8.41 -17.91
CA GLN A 185 -35.84 7.49 -18.92
C GLN A 185 -37.38 7.47 -18.86
N ASN A 186 -38.03 7.95 -19.92
CA ASN A 186 -39.48 8.02 -20.01
C ASN A 186 -39.99 6.91 -20.94
N GLY A 187 -41.07 6.23 -20.57
CA GLY A 187 -41.61 5.13 -21.35
C GLY A 187 -43.08 4.85 -21.08
N THR A 188 -43.60 3.75 -21.63
CA THR A 188 -44.94 3.25 -21.28
C THR A 188 -44.90 1.78 -20.91
N VAL A 189 -45.77 1.38 -19.99
CA VAL A 189 -45.92 -0.02 -19.55
C VAL A 189 -47.41 -0.37 -19.47
N ASN A 190 -47.74 -1.63 -19.78
CA ASN A 190 -49.07 -2.18 -19.53
C ASN A 190 -49.14 -2.61 -18.06
N PHE A 191 -49.87 -1.86 -17.25
CA PHE A 191 -50.06 -2.15 -15.83
C PHE A 191 -51.40 -2.87 -15.63
N HIS A 192 -51.36 -4.03 -14.96
CA HIS A 192 -52.54 -4.85 -14.67
C HIS A 192 -53.12 -4.48 -13.30
N ILE A 193 -54.30 -3.85 -13.31
CA ILE A 193 -55.03 -3.42 -12.11
C ILE A 193 -56.52 -3.22 -12.45
N ALA A 194 -57.40 -3.63 -11.55
CA ALA A 194 -58.83 -3.46 -11.70
C ALA A 194 -59.23 -2.02 -11.37
N ARG A 195 -59.93 -1.36 -12.30
CA ARG A 195 -60.48 -0.01 -12.10
C ARG A 195 -61.73 -0.03 -11.24
N GLU A 196 -62.47 -1.12 -11.29
CA GLU A 196 -63.74 -1.35 -10.61
C GLU A 196 -63.70 -2.78 -10.05
N LEU A 197 -64.37 -3.02 -8.93
CA LEU A 197 -64.47 -4.32 -8.28
C LEU A 197 -65.94 -4.80 -8.30
N PRO A 198 -66.20 -6.12 -8.41
CA PRO A 198 -67.57 -6.64 -8.33
C PRO A 198 -68.30 -6.24 -7.05
N THR A 199 -69.62 -6.03 -7.13
CA THR A 199 -70.43 -5.63 -5.97
C THR A 199 -70.46 -6.71 -4.87
N ASP A 200 -70.25 -7.98 -5.21
CA ASP A 200 -70.19 -9.12 -4.31
C ASP A 200 -68.77 -9.45 -3.81
N TYR A 201 -67.75 -8.62 -4.13
CA TYR A 201 -66.35 -9.00 -3.94
C TYR A 201 -65.88 -9.09 -2.48
N ALA A 202 -66.38 -8.25 -1.58
CA ALA A 202 -65.67 -7.97 -0.32
C ALA A 202 -66.20 -8.72 0.92
N CYS A 203 -67.51 -8.65 1.20
CA CYS A 203 -68.16 -9.40 2.28
C CYS A 203 -69.40 -10.17 1.80
N ILE A 204 -69.90 -11.04 2.67
CA ILE A 204 -71.20 -11.70 2.56
C ILE A 204 -72.12 -11.09 3.63
N MET A 205 -73.30 -10.64 3.22
CA MET A 205 -74.29 -10.04 4.11
C MET A 205 -75.26 -11.09 4.64
N THR A 206 -75.58 -11.08 5.94
CA THR A 206 -76.46 -12.09 6.54
C THR A 206 -77.46 -11.52 7.56
N GLY A 207 -78.47 -12.33 7.87
CA GLY A 207 -79.52 -12.00 8.83
C GLY A 207 -80.57 -11.00 8.30
N ARG A 208 -81.63 -10.79 9.11
CA ARG A 208 -82.72 -9.84 8.78
C ARG A 208 -82.27 -8.37 8.84
N ASN A 209 -81.19 -8.08 9.56
CA ASN A 209 -80.67 -6.71 9.72
C ASN A 209 -79.69 -6.31 8.60
N HIS A 210 -79.47 -7.17 7.60
CA HIS A 210 -78.54 -6.95 6.49
C HIS A 210 -77.15 -6.50 7.01
N ALA A 211 -76.55 -7.31 7.88
CA ALA A 211 -75.25 -6.98 8.47
C ALA A 211 -74.10 -7.66 7.68
N PRO A 212 -72.97 -6.97 7.42
CA PRO A 212 -71.76 -7.62 6.93
C PRO A 212 -71.19 -8.51 8.04
N SER A 213 -71.17 -9.83 7.83
CA SER A 213 -70.81 -10.81 8.87
C SER A 213 -69.53 -11.59 8.59
N LEU A 214 -69.18 -11.77 7.32
CA LEU A 214 -68.02 -12.55 6.88
C LEU A 214 -67.38 -11.86 5.67
N LEU A 215 -66.06 -11.83 5.59
CA LEU A 215 -65.37 -11.46 4.35
C LEU A 215 -65.44 -12.61 3.34
N THR A 216 -65.41 -12.30 2.03
CA THR A 216 -65.19 -13.34 1.01
C THR A 216 -63.77 -13.91 1.16
N LYS A 217 -63.53 -15.10 0.59
CA LYS A 217 -62.19 -15.70 0.64
C LYS A 217 -61.12 -14.79 -0.01
N ASN A 218 -61.41 -14.21 -1.18
CA ASN A 218 -60.49 -13.29 -1.86
C ASN A 218 -60.16 -12.07 -1.00
N PHE A 219 -61.18 -11.39 -0.48
CA PHE A 219 -60.98 -10.17 0.31
C PHE A 219 -60.37 -10.44 1.69
N SER A 220 -60.69 -11.58 2.31
CA SER A 220 -59.99 -12.05 3.52
C SER A 220 -58.50 -12.28 3.29
N ASP A 221 -58.08 -12.68 2.09
CA ASP A 221 -56.67 -12.81 1.73
C ASP A 221 -56.01 -11.45 1.49
N VAL A 222 -56.75 -10.42 1.05
CA VAL A 222 -56.28 -9.01 1.06
C VAL A 222 -56.00 -8.56 2.49
N THR A 223 -56.95 -8.77 3.42
CA THR A 223 -56.78 -8.39 4.83
C THR A 223 -55.61 -9.13 5.47
N GLN A 224 -55.46 -10.43 5.21
CA GLN A 224 -54.36 -11.22 5.75
C GLN A 224 -53.00 -10.78 5.18
N SER A 225 -52.96 -10.36 3.92
CA SER A 225 -51.75 -9.84 3.27
C SER A 225 -51.34 -8.46 3.79
N TYR A 226 -52.31 -7.56 3.99
CA TYR A 226 -52.09 -6.28 4.69
C TYR A 226 -51.54 -6.50 6.10
N ASN A 227 -52.17 -7.38 6.90
CA ASN A 227 -51.76 -7.66 8.27
C ASN A 227 -50.36 -8.31 8.38
N ARG A 228 -49.89 -9.00 7.33
CA ARG A 228 -48.51 -9.51 7.23
C ARG A 228 -47.50 -8.48 6.71
N ARG A 229 -47.97 -7.38 6.13
CA ARG A 229 -47.16 -6.42 5.34
C ARG A 229 -46.46 -7.10 4.15
N ASP A 230 -47.13 -8.03 3.46
CA ASP A 230 -46.59 -8.60 2.22
C ASP A 230 -46.45 -7.52 1.14
N ASP A 231 -45.46 -7.67 0.25
CA ASP A 231 -45.29 -6.81 -0.92
C ASP A 231 -46.53 -6.80 -1.83
N MET A 232 -46.87 -5.64 -2.40
CA MET A 232 -47.93 -5.55 -3.42
C MET A 232 -47.31 -5.84 -4.79
N ILE A 233 -47.79 -6.88 -5.48
CA ILE A 233 -47.16 -7.40 -6.71
C ILE A 233 -48.04 -7.14 -7.93
N ALA A 234 -47.52 -6.40 -8.90
CA ALA A 234 -48.14 -6.23 -10.21
C ALA A 234 -47.82 -7.38 -11.16
N PHE A 235 -48.79 -7.76 -12.00
CA PHE A 235 -48.62 -8.85 -12.96
C PHE A 235 -47.85 -8.39 -14.20
N LYS A 236 -46.70 -9.04 -14.45
CA LYS A 236 -45.85 -8.88 -15.66
C LYS A 236 -45.28 -7.48 -15.93
N THR A 237 -45.06 -6.66 -14.90
CA THR A 237 -44.24 -5.44 -15.03
C THR A 237 -42.75 -5.77 -14.96
N THR A 238 -41.91 -4.96 -15.62
CA THR A 238 -40.45 -5.14 -15.68
C THR A 238 -39.70 -3.81 -15.51
N CYS A 239 -40.29 -2.85 -14.80
CA CYS A 239 -39.84 -1.46 -14.73
C CYS A 239 -39.02 -1.22 -13.46
N LYS A 240 -37.75 -0.81 -13.57
CA LYS A 240 -36.88 -0.54 -12.40
C LYS A 240 -36.88 0.95 -12.03
N ASN A 241 -36.95 1.24 -10.74
CA ASN A 241 -37.06 2.57 -10.14
C ASN A 241 -37.97 3.52 -10.94
N CYS A 242 -39.18 3.04 -11.25
CA CYS A 242 -40.15 3.76 -12.07
C CYS A 242 -41.23 4.40 -11.20
N THR A 243 -41.47 5.70 -11.39
CA THR A 243 -42.63 6.42 -10.85
C THR A 243 -43.69 6.59 -11.93
N THR A 244 -44.96 6.37 -11.58
CA THR A 244 -46.10 6.51 -12.48
C THR A 244 -47.38 6.77 -11.68
N SER A 245 -48.54 6.81 -12.33
CA SER A 245 -49.84 6.88 -11.63
C SER A 245 -50.90 6.06 -12.35
N VAL A 246 -51.56 5.17 -11.60
CA VAL A 246 -52.47 4.13 -12.12
C VAL A 246 -53.89 4.33 -11.61
N GLU A 247 -54.89 4.04 -12.44
CA GLU A 247 -56.31 4.14 -12.07
C GLU A 247 -56.83 2.80 -11.52
N GLY A 248 -57.29 2.78 -10.27
CA GLY A 248 -57.80 1.59 -9.57
C GLY A 248 -59.06 1.90 -8.75
N PHE A 249 -59.60 0.91 -8.03
CA PHE A 249 -60.69 1.14 -7.09
C PHE A 249 -60.19 1.91 -5.86
N GLY A 250 -60.87 3.00 -5.52
CA GLY A 250 -60.55 3.86 -4.38
C GLY A 250 -61.75 4.72 -3.96
N PHE A 251 -61.49 5.78 -3.20
CA PHE A 251 -62.53 6.59 -2.57
C PHE A 251 -62.30 8.10 -2.81
N GLU A 252 -63.39 8.85 -2.91
CA GLU A 252 -63.42 10.31 -2.79
C GLU A 252 -63.71 10.65 -1.33
N VAL A 253 -62.81 11.39 -0.68
CA VAL A 253 -62.85 11.68 0.76
C VAL A 253 -63.36 13.11 0.98
N ASN A 254 -64.53 13.26 1.63
CA ASN A 254 -65.08 14.55 2.01
C ASN A 254 -65.19 14.64 3.53
N CYS A 255 -64.32 15.42 4.16
CA CYS A 255 -64.26 15.59 5.61
C CYS A 255 -64.91 16.89 6.09
N THR A 256 -65.55 16.83 7.27
CA THR A 256 -66.18 17.96 7.96
C THR A 256 -65.82 17.93 9.45
N ASP A 257 -65.47 19.10 9.99
CA ASP A 257 -65.05 19.26 11.38
C ASP A 257 -66.14 19.95 12.21
N THR A 258 -66.44 19.37 13.38
CA THR A 258 -67.38 19.90 14.38
C THR A 258 -66.78 19.78 15.77
N THR A 259 -67.47 20.29 16.80
CA THR A 259 -67.01 20.22 18.19
C THR A 259 -68.14 19.90 19.16
N ARG A 260 -67.82 19.21 20.26
CA ARG A 260 -68.73 18.95 21.37
C ARG A 260 -68.08 19.41 22.67
N ASP A 261 -68.83 20.12 23.50
CA ASP A 261 -68.37 20.55 24.83
C ASP A 261 -68.22 19.35 25.79
N PHE A 262 -67.27 19.45 26.72
CA PHE A 262 -67.09 18.53 27.85
C PHE A 262 -66.57 19.29 29.07
N ASP A 263 -66.93 18.85 30.27
CA ASP A 263 -66.35 19.35 31.52
C ASP A 263 -66.13 18.22 32.53
N LEU A 264 -64.88 18.00 32.91
CA LEU A 264 -64.44 17.07 33.95
C LEU A 264 -63.73 17.81 35.10
N ASN A 265 -63.84 19.15 35.18
CA ASN A 265 -63.21 19.93 36.24
C ASN A 265 -63.91 19.70 37.60
N VAL A 266 -63.20 19.07 38.53
CA VAL A 266 -63.68 18.87 39.90
C VAL A 266 -63.48 20.14 40.73
N TYR A 267 -64.55 20.91 40.89
CA TYR A 267 -64.59 22.08 41.77
C TYR A 267 -65.11 21.74 43.18
N PRO A 268 -64.74 22.49 44.24
CA PRO A 268 -65.24 22.27 45.60
C PRO A 268 -66.76 22.43 45.77
N ASN A 269 -67.42 23.10 44.81
CA ASN A 269 -68.87 23.28 44.80
C ASN A 269 -69.51 22.07 44.12
N GLY A 270 -70.15 21.19 44.91
CA GLY A 270 -70.51 19.82 44.51
C GLY A 270 -71.39 19.61 43.27
N GLY A 271 -71.98 20.67 42.69
CA GLY A 271 -72.71 20.58 41.42
C GLY A 271 -71.83 20.12 40.25
N ASN A 272 -70.62 20.65 40.13
CA ASN A 272 -69.72 20.30 39.03
C ASN A 272 -69.05 18.93 39.24
N MET A 273 -68.97 18.46 40.49
CA MET A 273 -68.51 17.09 40.79
C MET A 273 -69.47 16.05 40.20
N HIS A 274 -70.78 16.32 40.16
CA HIS A 274 -71.75 15.41 39.51
C HIS A 274 -71.45 15.24 38.01
N ILE A 275 -71.15 16.34 37.31
CA ILE A 275 -70.82 16.32 35.87
C ILE A 275 -69.52 15.55 35.61
N ALA A 276 -68.48 15.79 36.44
CA ALA A 276 -67.23 15.03 36.35
C ALA A 276 -67.42 13.53 36.65
N MET A 277 -68.38 13.16 37.52
CA MET A 277 -68.74 11.77 37.82
C MET A 277 -69.62 11.12 36.74
N GLU A 278 -70.46 11.88 36.03
CA GLU A 278 -71.17 11.42 34.82
C GLU A 278 -70.20 11.06 33.69
N GLY A 279 -69.08 11.77 33.58
CA GLY A 279 -67.97 11.45 32.68
C GLY A 279 -68.22 11.83 31.21
N ALA A 280 -67.19 11.60 30.38
CA ALA A 280 -67.24 11.94 28.96
C ALA A 280 -66.39 10.98 28.11
N TYR A 281 -66.87 10.70 26.90
CA TYR A 281 -66.02 10.14 25.84
C TYR A 281 -65.05 11.23 25.37
N LEU A 282 -63.76 11.02 25.60
CA LEU A 282 -62.67 11.91 25.17
C LEU A 282 -61.98 11.42 23.89
N PHE A 283 -62.17 10.14 23.55
CA PHE A 283 -61.81 9.54 22.28
C PHE A 283 -62.91 8.59 21.81
N GLN A 284 -63.19 8.56 20.51
CA GLN A 284 -64.08 7.59 19.88
C GLN A 284 -63.75 7.46 18.39
N VAL A 285 -63.83 6.26 17.85
CA VAL A 285 -63.74 5.98 16.41
C VAL A 285 -64.95 5.12 16.04
N ASN A 286 -65.93 5.73 15.37
CA ASN A 286 -67.10 5.04 14.86
C ASN A 286 -66.97 4.85 13.34
N VAL A 287 -67.35 3.67 12.88
CA VAL A 287 -67.36 3.31 11.45
C VAL A 287 -68.76 2.83 11.08
N SER A 288 -69.29 3.31 9.95
CA SER A 288 -70.61 2.91 9.44
C SER A 288 -70.61 2.88 7.91
N ASP A 289 -71.36 1.95 7.33
CA ASP A 289 -71.94 2.16 6.00
C ASP A 289 -73.10 3.15 6.14
N TYR A 290 -73.21 4.11 5.23
CA TYR A 290 -74.33 5.04 5.17
C TYR A 290 -74.98 4.97 3.78
N GLY A 291 -76.01 4.14 3.66
CA GLY A 291 -76.81 3.97 2.45
C GLY A 291 -77.92 5.01 2.31
N VAL A 292 -77.87 5.81 1.24
CA VAL A 292 -79.01 6.62 0.79
C VAL A 292 -79.68 5.87 -0.36
N THR A 293 -80.97 5.51 -0.21
CA THR A 293 -81.67 4.70 -1.22
C THR A 293 -81.93 5.45 -2.52
N ASP A 294 -82.00 6.77 -2.44
CA ASP A 294 -82.52 7.64 -3.50
C ASP A 294 -81.43 8.60 -4.02
N ASP A 295 -80.16 8.32 -3.72
CA ASP A 295 -78.98 9.01 -4.25
C ASP A 295 -78.44 8.31 -5.50
N ASP A 296 -77.93 9.09 -6.46
CA ASP A 296 -77.39 8.61 -7.75
C ASP A 296 -76.15 7.70 -7.60
N PHE A 297 -75.48 7.71 -6.45
CA PHE A 297 -74.28 6.91 -6.14
C PHE A 297 -74.51 5.90 -4.99
N GLY A 298 -75.62 5.99 -4.25
CA GLY A 298 -76.10 4.96 -3.33
C GLY A 298 -75.49 5.03 -1.92
N SER A 299 -74.66 4.04 -1.55
CA SER A 299 -73.98 4.01 -0.25
C SER A 299 -72.56 4.57 -0.27
N PHE A 300 -72.08 4.97 0.91
CA PHE A 300 -70.71 5.38 1.15
C PHE A 300 -70.26 4.99 2.57
N LEU A 301 -68.94 4.92 2.78
CA LEU A 301 -68.40 4.69 4.11
C LEU A 301 -68.35 6.02 4.87
N ARG A 302 -68.89 6.05 6.08
CA ARG A 302 -68.77 7.20 7.00
C ARG A 302 -67.89 6.82 8.18
N PHE A 303 -66.79 7.53 8.33
CA PHE A 303 -65.88 7.44 9.47
C PHE A 303 -66.06 8.68 10.35
N VAL A 304 -66.21 8.48 11.66
CA VAL A 304 -66.31 9.58 12.64
C VAL A 304 -65.28 9.37 13.72
N THR A 305 -64.27 10.25 13.76
CA THR A 305 -63.34 10.32 14.89
C THR A 305 -63.77 11.44 15.83
N LEU A 306 -63.68 11.17 17.12
CA LEU A 306 -63.81 12.13 18.21
C LEU A 306 -62.51 12.06 19.00
N TYR A 307 -61.91 13.22 19.29
CA TYR A 307 -60.65 13.27 20.04
C TYR A 307 -60.51 14.58 20.82
N LYS A 308 -59.81 14.50 21.96
CA LYS A 308 -59.42 15.63 22.80
C LYS A 308 -57.94 15.96 22.56
N ASP A 309 -57.65 17.04 21.84
CA ASP A 309 -56.27 17.47 21.55
C ASP A 309 -55.66 18.41 22.61
N THR A 310 -56.44 18.83 23.61
CA THR A 310 -55.98 19.73 24.68
C THR A 310 -55.70 18.99 25.99
N THR A 311 -54.80 19.53 26.81
CA THR A 311 -54.54 19.03 28.18
C THR A 311 -55.44 19.64 29.24
N GLN A 312 -56.56 20.27 28.86
CA GLN A 312 -57.50 20.92 29.78
C GLN A 312 -58.62 19.95 30.17
N CYS A 313 -59.03 19.96 31.44
CA CYS A 313 -60.07 19.05 31.96
C CYS A 313 -61.50 19.46 31.57
N GLY A 314 -61.69 20.63 30.97
CA GLY A 314 -62.94 21.02 30.32
C GLY A 314 -62.65 21.89 29.11
N GLY A 315 -63.59 21.94 28.17
CA GLY A 315 -63.44 22.61 26.89
C GLY A 315 -64.24 21.91 25.79
N LYS A 316 -63.64 21.74 24.61
CA LYS A 316 -64.26 21.09 23.46
C LYS A 316 -63.44 19.93 22.94
N VAL A 317 -64.07 18.79 22.72
CA VAL A 317 -63.53 17.71 21.88
C VAL A 317 -63.81 18.03 20.41
N LYS A 318 -62.90 17.64 19.53
CA LYS A 318 -63.06 17.74 18.08
C LYS A 318 -63.74 16.48 17.58
N ILE A 319 -64.65 16.65 16.62
CA ILE A 319 -65.37 15.57 15.95
C ILE A 319 -65.21 15.76 14.46
N GLN A 320 -64.43 14.89 13.82
CA GLN A 320 -64.21 14.89 12.38
C GLN A 320 -65.03 13.76 11.75
N THR A 321 -65.89 14.10 10.80
CA THR A 321 -66.69 13.15 10.02
C THR A 321 -66.21 13.18 8.58
N CYS A 322 -65.71 12.05 8.09
CA CYS A 322 -65.27 11.88 6.71
C CYS A 322 -66.16 10.87 5.99
N ASP A 323 -66.73 11.31 4.87
CA ASP A 323 -67.56 10.51 3.98
C ASP A 323 -66.74 10.08 2.76
N LEU A 324 -66.64 8.77 2.56
CA LEU A 324 -65.80 8.12 1.55
C LEU A 324 -66.68 7.46 0.48
N HIS A 325 -66.90 8.17 -0.64
CA HIS A 325 -67.63 7.65 -1.80
C HIS A 325 -66.72 6.81 -2.68
N ALA A 326 -67.05 5.53 -2.89
CA ALA A 326 -66.21 4.65 -3.70
C ALA A 326 -66.29 4.96 -5.20
N GLY A 327 -65.21 4.65 -5.92
CA GLY A 327 -65.10 4.92 -7.34
C GLY A 327 -63.73 4.59 -7.94
N ILE A 328 -63.42 5.24 -9.05
CA ILE A 328 -62.11 5.16 -9.70
C ILE A 328 -61.22 6.27 -9.16
N THR A 329 -60.09 5.89 -8.58
CA THR A 329 -59.05 6.79 -8.07
C THR A 329 -57.74 6.56 -8.81
N LYS A 330 -57.00 7.64 -9.10
CA LYS A 330 -55.67 7.59 -9.69
C LYS A 330 -54.61 7.75 -8.61
N PHE A 331 -53.92 6.65 -8.32
CA PHE A 331 -52.91 6.54 -7.27
C PHE A 331 -51.51 6.83 -7.85
N PRO A 332 -50.67 7.68 -7.24
CA PRO A 332 -49.26 7.76 -7.55
C PRO A 332 -48.54 6.53 -6.98
N ILE A 333 -47.72 5.87 -7.79
CA ILE A 333 -47.04 4.63 -7.41
C ILE A 333 -45.56 4.61 -7.82
N ARG A 334 -44.78 3.87 -7.05
CA ARG A 334 -43.43 3.42 -7.41
C ARG A 334 -43.47 1.95 -7.81
N MET A 335 -42.62 1.55 -8.75
CA MET A 335 -42.44 0.17 -9.18
C MET A 335 -40.96 -0.21 -9.16
N GLU A 336 -40.64 -1.38 -8.61
CA GLU A 336 -39.31 -2.00 -8.69
C GLU A 336 -39.42 -3.43 -9.25
N GLY A 337 -39.33 -3.52 -10.57
CA GLY A 337 -39.61 -4.73 -11.33
C GLY A 337 -41.09 -5.11 -11.29
N SER A 338 -41.46 -5.91 -10.28
CA SER A 338 -42.82 -6.42 -10.06
C SER A 338 -43.45 -6.01 -8.73
N THR A 339 -42.67 -5.50 -7.77
CA THR A 339 -43.23 -4.90 -6.56
C THR A 339 -43.70 -3.48 -6.83
N VAL A 340 -44.74 -3.07 -6.10
CA VAL A 340 -45.41 -1.78 -6.22
C VAL A 340 -45.60 -1.16 -4.84
N GLU A 341 -45.34 0.13 -4.74
CA GLU A 341 -45.53 0.92 -3.51
C GLU A 341 -46.48 2.08 -3.84
N LEU A 342 -47.47 2.34 -2.99
CA LEU A 342 -48.21 3.59 -3.01
C LEU A 342 -47.28 4.74 -2.59
N GLN A 343 -47.30 5.85 -3.31
CA GLN A 343 -46.57 7.06 -2.93
C GLN A 343 -47.47 8.04 -2.20
N GLY A 344 -46.89 8.81 -1.27
CA GLY A 344 -47.64 9.81 -0.49
C GLY A 344 -48.77 9.21 0.34
N SER A 345 -49.72 10.08 0.68
CA SER A 345 -50.93 9.81 1.45
C SER A 345 -52.17 9.76 0.54
N TRP A 346 -53.33 9.45 1.11
CA TRP A 346 -54.62 9.59 0.42
C TRP A 346 -54.88 10.99 -0.17
N LYS A 347 -54.20 12.03 0.32
CA LYS A 347 -54.32 13.43 -0.15
C LYS A 347 -53.58 13.68 -1.46
N ASP A 348 -52.65 12.79 -1.82
CA ASP A 348 -51.89 12.82 -3.07
C ASP A 348 -52.58 12.05 -4.21
N ASP A 349 -53.64 11.28 -3.88
CA ASP A 349 -54.45 10.55 -4.85
C ASP A 349 -55.40 11.50 -5.60
N LYS A 350 -55.56 11.28 -6.92
CA LYS A 350 -56.53 12.03 -7.72
C LYS A 350 -57.79 11.20 -7.99
N PHE A 351 -58.89 11.54 -7.33
CA PHE A 351 -60.19 10.95 -7.65
C PHE A 351 -60.65 11.27 -9.09
N ILE A 352 -61.31 10.32 -9.76
CA ILE A 352 -61.69 10.41 -11.18
C ILE A 352 -63.20 10.28 -11.39
N GLN A 353 -63.86 9.27 -10.81
CA GLN A 353 -65.28 8.99 -11.06
C GLN A 353 -65.94 8.21 -9.91
N ARG A 354 -67.04 8.74 -9.34
CA ARG A 354 -67.91 8.00 -8.40
C ARG A 354 -68.58 6.82 -9.10
N LYS A 355 -68.76 5.71 -8.38
CA LYS A 355 -69.47 4.51 -8.85
C LYS A 355 -70.63 4.20 -7.90
N TYR A 356 -71.72 3.66 -8.44
CA TYR A 356 -72.87 3.28 -7.63
C TYR A 356 -72.51 2.13 -6.69
N MET A 357 -72.65 2.35 -5.39
CA MET A 357 -72.51 1.33 -4.36
C MET A 357 -73.89 0.91 -3.88
N MET A 358 -74.13 -0.39 -3.80
CA MET A 358 -75.43 -0.94 -3.46
C MET A 358 -75.69 -0.80 -1.94
N PRO A 359 -76.73 -0.06 -1.50
CA PRO A 359 -77.01 0.10 -0.08
C PRO A 359 -77.36 -1.24 0.60
N ASP A 360 -76.85 -1.44 1.81
CA ASP A 360 -77.01 -2.65 2.63
C ASP A 360 -78.47 -3.17 2.68
N ASN A 361 -79.44 -2.26 2.83
CA ASN A 361 -80.87 -2.57 2.91
C ASN A 361 -81.50 -3.09 1.60
N ARG A 362 -80.80 -3.02 0.47
CA ARG A 362 -81.22 -3.60 -0.82
C ARG A 362 -80.54 -4.94 -1.13
N VAL A 363 -79.43 -5.28 -0.44
CA VAL A 363 -78.67 -6.51 -0.70
C VAL A 363 -79.43 -7.72 -0.15
N VAL A 364 -79.53 -8.79 -0.93
CA VAL A 364 -80.25 -10.01 -0.50
C VAL A 364 -79.41 -10.75 0.56
N PRO A 365 -80.00 -11.21 1.68
CA PRO A 365 -79.26 -12.02 2.65
C PRO A 365 -78.66 -13.27 2.01
N GLY A 366 -77.34 -13.42 2.10
CA GLY A 366 -76.55 -14.46 1.43
C GLY A 366 -75.84 -13.99 0.14
N SER A 367 -76.16 -12.82 -0.40
CA SER A 367 -75.35 -12.17 -1.45
C SER A 367 -74.27 -11.24 -0.85
N GLY A 368 -73.31 -10.86 -1.68
CA GLY A 368 -72.17 -10.06 -1.25
C GLY A 368 -72.38 -8.55 -1.33
N ASN A 369 -71.50 -7.81 -0.67
CA ASN A 369 -71.42 -6.35 -0.69
C ASN A 369 -69.93 -5.92 -0.65
N ILE A 370 -69.61 -4.82 -1.32
CA ILE A 370 -68.25 -4.27 -1.36
C ILE A 370 -67.92 -3.38 -0.15
N LEU A 371 -68.72 -2.37 0.15
CA LEU A 371 -68.46 -1.44 1.26
C LEU A 371 -68.54 -2.14 2.62
N GLY A 372 -69.46 -3.08 2.78
CA GLY A 372 -69.57 -3.93 3.96
C GLY A 372 -68.31 -4.73 4.29
N GLY A 373 -67.43 -5.00 3.30
CA GLY A 373 -66.13 -5.63 3.55
C GLY A 373 -65.09 -4.65 4.06
N PHE A 374 -65.02 -3.44 3.48
CA PHE A 374 -64.16 -2.38 3.99
C PHE A 374 -64.56 -1.96 5.41
N SER A 375 -65.85 -1.74 5.66
CA SER A 375 -66.34 -1.36 7.00
C SER A 375 -66.04 -2.44 8.04
N LEU A 376 -66.14 -3.73 7.71
CA LEU A 376 -65.79 -4.81 8.63
C LEU A 376 -64.28 -4.87 8.96
N ILE A 377 -63.39 -4.62 7.99
CA ILE A 377 -61.94 -4.51 8.23
C ILE A 377 -61.62 -3.30 9.10
N VAL A 378 -62.10 -2.11 8.71
CA VAL A 378 -61.79 -0.86 9.41
C VAL A 378 -62.37 -0.88 10.82
N LYS A 379 -63.55 -1.49 11.05
CA LYS A 379 -64.06 -1.76 12.40
C LYS A 379 -63.13 -2.64 13.21
N ALA A 380 -62.75 -3.80 12.68
CA ALA A 380 -61.92 -4.78 13.41
C ALA A 380 -60.52 -4.25 13.79
N LEU A 381 -60.01 -3.24 13.07
CA LEU A 381 -58.73 -2.60 13.35
C LEU A 381 -58.83 -1.29 14.15
N TYR A 382 -59.87 -0.47 13.90
CA TYR A 382 -59.94 0.90 14.39
C TYR A 382 -61.16 1.27 15.26
N GLU A 383 -62.26 0.49 15.28
CA GLU A 383 -63.45 0.82 16.10
C GLU A 383 -63.10 0.76 17.60
N SER A 384 -63.24 1.89 18.28
CA SER A 384 -62.68 2.08 19.63
C SER A 384 -63.28 3.27 20.37
N ASP A 385 -63.20 3.25 21.70
CA ASP A 385 -63.66 4.35 22.57
C ASP A 385 -62.80 4.50 23.83
N ALA A 386 -62.66 5.73 24.32
CA ALA A 386 -62.11 6.05 25.64
C ALA A 386 -63.07 6.97 26.40
N PHE A 387 -63.59 6.45 27.50
CA PHE A 387 -64.53 7.12 28.40
C PHE A 387 -63.84 7.43 29.73
N VAL A 388 -63.82 8.70 30.13
CA VAL A 388 -63.14 9.17 31.34
C VAL A 388 -64.16 9.78 32.30
N SER A 389 -64.10 9.38 33.56
CA SER A 389 -65.00 9.82 34.65
C SER A 389 -64.23 10.01 35.95
N PHE A 390 -64.70 10.88 36.83
CA PHE A 390 -64.11 11.08 38.15
C PHE A 390 -64.65 10.05 39.16
N GLY A 391 -63.78 9.19 39.69
CA GLY A 391 -64.11 8.15 40.68
C GLY A 391 -64.11 8.65 42.14
N GLY A 392 -63.95 9.96 42.37
CA GLY A 392 -63.86 10.52 43.72
C GLY A 392 -62.49 10.27 44.36
N ALA A 393 -62.46 9.47 45.43
CA ALA A 393 -61.24 9.22 46.21
C ALA A 393 -60.14 8.46 45.45
N THR A 394 -60.47 7.82 44.33
CA THR A 394 -59.51 7.14 43.44
C THR A 394 -58.90 8.05 42.38
N GLY A 395 -59.40 9.30 42.22
CA GLY A 395 -59.00 10.20 41.14
C GLY A 395 -59.87 10.04 39.90
N TYR A 396 -59.29 10.16 38.71
CA TYR A 396 -59.99 9.87 37.45
C TYR A 396 -59.80 8.41 37.07
N ASP A 397 -60.85 7.81 36.50
CA ASP A 397 -60.84 6.48 35.90
C ASP A 397 -61.06 6.60 34.39
N SER A 398 -60.54 5.63 33.63
CA SER A 398 -60.54 5.63 32.16
C SER A 398 -60.85 4.24 31.64
N SER A 399 -62.07 4.06 31.14
CA SER A 399 -62.54 2.85 30.49
C SER A 399 -62.28 2.94 28.99
N THR A 400 -61.42 2.07 28.46
CA THR A 400 -61.12 1.99 27.02
C THR A 400 -61.63 0.71 26.37
N LYS A 401 -62.01 0.80 25.10
CA LYS A 401 -62.29 -0.35 24.22
C LYS A 401 -61.60 -0.17 22.88
N GLY A 402 -61.13 -1.27 22.29
CA GLY A 402 -60.34 -1.26 21.06
C GLY A 402 -58.92 -0.74 21.27
N LEU A 403 -57.98 -1.18 20.43
CA LEU A 403 -56.55 -0.85 20.59
C LEU A 403 -56.19 0.64 20.32
N PRO A 404 -56.80 1.34 19.33
CA PRO A 404 -56.44 2.74 19.05
C PRO A 404 -56.69 3.69 20.21
N ALA A 405 -57.71 3.44 21.04
CA ALA A 405 -58.00 4.24 22.24
C ALA A 405 -56.82 4.33 23.23
N THR A 406 -55.88 3.38 23.17
CA THR A 406 -54.62 3.39 23.92
C THR A 406 -53.40 3.73 23.06
N GLN A 407 -53.40 3.43 21.76
CA GLN A 407 -52.27 3.75 20.87
C GLN A 407 -52.15 5.26 20.55
N TYR A 408 -53.28 5.96 20.42
CA TYR A 408 -53.31 7.40 20.10
C TYR A 408 -53.36 8.28 21.36
N LEU A 409 -53.31 7.68 22.55
CA LEU A 409 -53.32 8.35 23.85
C LEU A 409 -51.92 8.90 24.21
N THR A 410 -51.84 10.20 24.46
CA THR A 410 -50.71 10.86 25.13
C THR A 410 -51.07 11.09 26.60
N MET A 411 -50.52 10.25 27.49
CA MET A 411 -50.71 10.40 28.93
C MET A 411 -49.91 11.58 29.49
N SER A 412 -50.56 12.40 30.29
CA SER A 412 -50.00 13.56 31.00
C SER A 412 -49.31 13.19 32.31
N SER A 413 -49.60 12.00 32.86
CA SER A 413 -49.15 11.57 34.19
C SER A 413 -48.90 10.05 34.25
N LYS A 414 -48.48 9.54 35.42
CA LYS A 414 -48.30 8.09 35.66
C LYS A 414 -49.61 7.30 35.78
N ALA A 415 -50.75 7.98 35.84
CA ALA A 415 -52.09 7.40 35.86
C ALA A 415 -53.01 8.17 34.88
N PRO A 416 -54.09 7.55 34.37
CA PRO A 416 -55.06 8.23 33.53
C PRO A 416 -55.65 9.47 34.22
N GLY A 417 -55.89 10.53 33.48
CA GLY A 417 -56.37 11.80 34.04
C GLY A 417 -57.07 12.69 33.02
N CYS A 418 -57.87 13.64 33.52
CA CYS A 418 -58.55 14.63 32.67
C CYS A 418 -57.59 15.56 31.89
N ASN A 419 -56.29 15.58 32.25
CA ASN A 419 -55.23 16.27 31.53
C ASN A 419 -54.72 15.52 30.28
N ASP A 420 -55.09 14.25 30.08
CA ASP A 420 -54.60 13.42 28.97
C ASP A 420 -55.22 13.84 27.62
N SER A 421 -54.50 13.63 26.53
CA SER A 421 -54.92 14.01 25.17
C SER A 421 -54.76 12.86 24.16
N TRP A 422 -55.46 12.97 23.04
CA TRP A 422 -55.43 11.99 21.95
C TRP A 422 -55.11 12.65 20.61
N THR A 423 -54.30 11.95 19.80
CA THR A 423 -54.08 12.29 18.39
C THR A 423 -55.23 11.75 17.53
N ASN A 424 -55.57 12.44 16.44
CA ASN A 424 -56.63 12.02 15.52
C ASN A 424 -56.14 10.88 14.58
N PRO A 425 -56.77 9.70 14.58
CA PRO A 425 -56.38 8.57 13.71
C PRO A 425 -56.96 8.65 12.29
N MET A 426 -57.73 9.70 11.95
CA MET A 426 -58.51 9.75 10.70
C MET A 426 -57.65 9.55 9.44
N ASP A 427 -56.46 10.17 9.37
CA ASP A 427 -55.55 10.00 8.23
C ASP A 427 -55.11 8.53 8.07
N ASP A 428 -54.73 7.86 9.16
CA ASP A 428 -54.32 6.44 9.14
C ASP A 428 -55.48 5.51 8.76
N ILE A 429 -56.70 5.83 9.20
CA ILE A 429 -57.94 5.10 8.86
C ILE A 429 -58.23 5.20 7.34
N ILE A 430 -58.01 6.37 6.75
CA ILE A 430 -58.21 6.59 5.32
C ILE A 430 -57.08 5.92 4.51
N ASP A 431 -55.81 6.04 4.92
CA ASP A 431 -54.69 5.38 4.24
C ASP A 431 -54.73 3.83 4.39
N LEU A 432 -55.26 3.27 5.48
CA LEU A 432 -55.66 1.86 5.56
C LEU A 432 -56.68 1.50 4.47
N THR A 433 -57.75 2.29 4.37
CA THR A 433 -58.87 2.05 3.45
C THR A 433 -58.41 2.14 1.99
N ARG A 434 -57.50 3.08 1.70
CA ARG A 434 -56.76 3.26 0.45
C ARG A 434 -55.89 2.05 0.11
N GLU A 435 -55.03 1.60 1.03
CA GLU A 435 -54.14 0.45 0.79
C GLU A 435 -54.93 -0.84 0.53
N ILE A 436 -56.01 -1.09 1.29
CA ILE A 436 -56.90 -2.25 1.07
C ILE A 436 -57.58 -2.17 -0.31
N GLY A 437 -58.03 -0.98 -0.74
CA GLY A 437 -58.65 -0.77 -2.05
C GLY A 437 -57.67 -1.03 -3.21
N PHE A 438 -56.44 -0.56 -3.06
CA PHE A 438 -55.37 -0.79 -4.03
C PHE A 438 -54.94 -2.26 -4.09
N ARG A 439 -54.74 -2.92 -2.93
CA ARG A 439 -54.44 -4.36 -2.86
C ARG A 439 -55.56 -5.22 -3.47
N ALA A 440 -56.82 -4.90 -3.19
CA ALA A 440 -57.97 -5.57 -3.79
C ALA A 440 -58.00 -5.42 -5.32
N SER A 441 -57.69 -4.21 -5.82
CA SER A 441 -57.61 -3.89 -7.26
C SER A 441 -56.53 -4.71 -7.98
N LEU A 442 -55.36 -4.88 -7.36
CA LEU A 442 -54.27 -5.73 -7.89
C LEU A 442 -54.63 -7.22 -7.83
N GLN A 443 -55.21 -7.68 -6.72
CA GLN A 443 -55.61 -9.07 -6.53
C GLN A 443 -56.69 -9.49 -7.54
N TYR A 444 -57.68 -8.63 -7.83
CA TYR A 444 -58.72 -8.93 -8.80
C TYR A 444 -58.16 -9.02 -10.23
N ALA A 445 -57.29 -8.09 -10.65
CA ALA A 445 -56.67 -8.12 -11.98
C ALA A 445 -55.75 -9.33 -12.23
N LYS A 446 -55.23 -9.96 -11.16
CA LYS A 446 -54.50 -11.23 -11.23
C LYS A 446 -55.40 -12.39 -11.67
N TYR A 447 -56.69 -12.35 -11.32
CA TYR A 447 -57.70 -13.29 -11.80
C TYR A 447 -58.27 -12.85 -13.16
N ASN A 448 -58.70 -11.59 -13.28
CA ASN A 448 -59.28 -11.05 -14.50
C ASN A 448 -58.23 -10.32 -15.36
N THR A 449 -57.41 -11.09 -16.09
CA THR A 449 -56.25 -10.55 -16.83
C THR A 449 -56.58 -9.63 -18.02
N SER A 450 -57.86 -9.41 -18.33
CA SER A 450 -58.30 -8.35 -19.24
C SER A 450 -57.97 -6.95 -18.71
N ASP A 451 -57.93 -6.80 -17.39
CA ASP A 451 -57.99 -5.51 -16.72
C ASP A 451 -56.58 -4.91 -16.63
N LYS A 452 -56.23 -4.22 -17.71
CA LYS A 452 -54.94 -3.57 -17.92
C LYS A 452 -55.12 -2.17 -18.49
N GLN A 453 -54.16 -1.31 -18.19
CA GLN A 453 -54.09 0.05 -18.70
C GLN A 453 -52.64 0.37 -19.11
N GLN A 454 -52.47 1.15 -20.17
CA GLN A 454 -51.17 1.68 -20.55
C GLN A 454 -50.90 2.94 -19.73
N VAL A 455 -49.83 2.94 -18.93
CA VAL A 455 -49.39 4.12 -18.18
C VAL A 455 -48.04 4.59 -18.66
N PHE A 456 -47.86 5.92 -18.66
CA PHE A 456 -46.57 6.57 -18.85
C PHE A 456 -45.81 6.51 -17.54
N TYR A 457 -44.53 6.11 -17.58
CA TYR A 457 -43.66 6.11 -16.42
C TYR A 457 -42.46 7.03 -16.66
N ASP A 458 -42.04 7.67 -15.58
CA ASP A 458 -40.75 8.34 -15.48
C ASP A 458 -39.85 7.44 -14.64
N SER A 459 -38.68 7.07 -15.16
CA SER A 459 -37.67 6.26 -14.46
C SER A 459 -36.37 7.07 -14.34
N GLY A 460 -35.68 6.86 -13.22
CA GLY A 460 -34.43 7.54 -12.90
C GLY A 460 -33.31 6.55 -12.65
N THR A 461 -32.38 6.43 -13.59
CA THR A 461 -31.15 5.64 -13.40
C THR A 461 -29.99 6.55 -13.08
N THR A 462 -29.54 6.54 -11.82
CA THR A 462 -28.29 7.19 -11.41
C THR A 462 -27.12 6.29 -11.77
N THR A 463 -26.32 6.68 -12.75
CA THR A 463 -25.10 5.99 -13.17
C THR A 463 -23.87 6.75 -12.69
N LEU A 464 -22.87 6.05 -12.17
CA LEU A 464 -21.55 6.64 -11.93
C LEU A 464 -20.84 6.87 -13.27
N VAL A 465 -20.43 8.11 -13.53
CA VAL A 465 -19.63 8.50 -14.70
C VAL A 465 -18.31 9.12 -14.26
N TYR A 466 -17.26 8.90 -15.04
CA TYR A 466 -16.00 9.62 -14.86
C TYR A 466 -16.13 11.07 -15.32
N VAL A 467 -15.51 11.98 -14.59
CA VAL A 467 -15.43 13.42 -14.90
C VAL A 467 -14.00 13.88 -14.73
N THR A 468 -13.47 14.57 -15.73
CA THR A 468 -12.12 15.13 -15.74
C THR A 468 -12.13 16.57 -15.24
N ASN A 469 -11.43 16.85 -14.14
CA ASN A 469 -11.13 18.20 -13.71
C ASN A 469 -9.96 18.76 -14.54
N TYR A 470 -10.32 19.51 -15.58
CA TYR A 470 -9.38 20.09 -16.55
C TYR A 470 -8.34 21.03 -15.92
N GLU A 471 -8.65 21.73 -14.82
CA GLU A 471 -7.69 22.61 -14.11
C GLU A 471 -6.53 21.80 -13.53
N LYS A 472 -6.83 20.73 -12.77
CA LYS A 472 -5.82 19.81 -12.22
C LYS A 472 -5.05 19.09 -13.32
N MET A 473 -5.72 18.73 -14.42
CA MET A 473 -5.05 18.16 -15.59
C MET A 473 -4.01 19.14 -16.16
N TRP A 474 -4.35 20.41 -16.38
CA TRP A 474 -3.40 21.41 -16.88
C TRP A 474 -2.23 21.67 -15.93
N ILE A 475 -2.49 21.69 -14.61
CA ILE A 475 -1.42 21.78 -13.59
C ILE A 475 -0.49 20.55 -13.67
N ALA A 476 -1.04 19.34 -13.81
CA ALA A 476 -0.27 18.11 -13.93
C ALA A 476 0.57 18.05 -15.22
N ILE A 477 0.01 18.52 -16.34
CA ILE A 477 0.71 18.66 -17.63
C ILE A 477 1.89 19.63 -17.46
N ALA A 478 1.66 20.82 -16.90
CA ALA A 478 2.70 21.82 -16.69
C ALA A 478 3.87 21.29 -15.84
N VAL A 479 3.58 20.61 -14.73
CA VAL A 479 4.59 19.98 -13.87
C VAL A 479 5.39 18.89 -14.61
N SER A 480 4.75 18.09 -15.47
CA SER A 480 5.46 17.09 -16.29
C SER A 480 6.37 17.76 -17.34
N LEU A 481 5.85 18.75 -18.07
CA LEU A 481 6.58 19.45 -19.13
C LEU A 481 7.78 20.25 -18.61
N VAL A 482 7.67 20.87 -17.43
CA VAL A 482 8.79 21.58 -16.79
C VAL A 482 9.95 20.62 -16.51
N GLY A 483 9.70 19.41 -16.02
CA GLY A 483 10.73 18.38 -15.85
C GLY A 483 11.33 17.92 -17.19
N LEU A 484 10.49 17.64 -18.19
CA LEU A 484 10.91 17.24 -19.53
C LEU A 484 11.84 18.28 -20.19
N PHE A 485 11.45 19.56 -20.23
CA PHE A 485 12.24 20.59 -20.88
C PHE A 485 13.49 20.99 -20.08
N ALA A 486 13.49 20.81 -18.75
CA ALA A 486 14.67 21.07 -17.91
C ALA A 486 15.83 20.08 -18.15
N VAL A 487 15.56 18.89 -18.71
CA VAL A 487 16.61 17.91 -19.04
C VAL A 487 17.29 18.22 -20.37
N LEU A 488 16.61 18.80 -21.37
CA LEU A 488 17.20 19.04 -22.70
C LEU A 488 18.56 19.81 -22.69
N PRO A 489 18.77 20.85 -21.85
CA PRO A 489 20.05 21.55 -21.78
C PRO A 489 21.24 20.71 -21.30
N THR A 490 21.03 19.57 -20.62
CA THR A 490 22.15 18.75 -20.11
C THR A 490 22.88 17.98 -21.21
N PHE A 491 22.19 17.67 -22.31
CA PHE A 491 22.81 17.10 -23.51
C PHE A 491 23.73 18.09 -24.24
N TRP A 492 23.58 19.41 -24.05
CA TRP A 492 24.20 20.42 -24.92
C TRP A 492 25.73 20.29 -24.99
N GLY A 493 26.23 20.01 -26.20
CA GLY A 493 27.65 19.81 -26.49
C GLY A 493 28.11 18.36 -26.56
N TRP A 494 27.20 17.39 -26.71
CA TRP A 494 27.55 15.97 -26.99
C TRP A 494 28.58 15.81 -28.11
N TRP A 495 28.52 16.68 -29.12
CA TRP A 495 29.42 16.70 -30.28
C TRP A 495 30.88 17.10 -29.97
N GLU A 496 31.18 17.58 -28.76
CA GLU A 496 32.54 17.88 -28.29
C GLU A 496 33.25 16.64 -27.74
N LEU A 497 32.52 15.55 -27.46
CA LEU A 497 33.03 14.28 -26.93
C LEU A 497 33.44 13.35 -28.07
N GLY A 498 34.56 12.62 -27.92
CA GLY A 498 35.09 11.71 -28.94
C GLY A 498 34.80 10.23 -28.73
N ARG A 499 34.29 9.87 -27.54
CA ARG A 499 33.79 8.53 -27.18
C ARG A 499 32.39 8.61 -26.56
N ASP A 500 31.71 7.48 -26.48
CA ASP A 500 30.51 7.34 -25.65
C ASP A 500 30.96 7.37 -24.17
N VAL A 501 30.17 7.97 -23.28
CA VAL A 501 30.59 8.28 -21.89
C VAL A 501 29.53 7.93 -20.85
N SER A 502 29.96 7.50 -19.67
CA SER A 502 29.07 7.26 -18.52
C SER A 502 29.60 7.85 -17.21
N LEU A 503 28.76 7.94 -16.18
CA LEU A 503 29.19 8.31 -14.82
C LEU A 503 29.70 7.10 -14.01
N ASN A 504 30.11 6.01 -14.67
CA ASN A 504 30.60 4.83 -13.98
C ASN A 504 31.93 5.15 -13.25
N PRO A 505 32.08 4.77 -11.96
CA PRO A 505 33.34 4.94 -11.23
C PRO A 505 34.58 4.39 -11.94
N LEU A 506 34.46 3.34 -12.77
CA LEU A 506 35.58 2.78 -13.54
C LEU A 506 36.06 3.71 -14.66
N GLU A 507 35.17 4.37 -15.41
CA GLU A 507 35.57 5.36 -16.42
C GLU A 507 36.24 6.58 -15.76
N ILE A 508 35.68 7.04 -14.64
CA ILE A 508 36.21 8.16 -13.86
C ILE A 508 37.59 7.79 -13.29
N ALA A 509 37.74 6.58 -12.73
CA ALA A 509 39.01 6.07 -12.22
C ALA A 509 40.07 5.89 -13.32
N ASN A 510 39.69 5.40 -14.51
CA ASN A 510 40.61 5.28 -15.65
C ASN A 510 41.11 6.66 -16.11
N ALA A 511 40.21 7.64 -16.25
CA ALA A 511 40.56 8.99 -16.70
C ALA A 511 41.46 9.76 -15.71
N PHE A 512 41.24 9.63 -14.40
CA PHE A 512 42.06 10.32 -13.38
C PHE A 512 43.25 9.49 -12.88
N GLY A 513 43.18 8.16 -12.94
CA GLY A 513 44.23 7.24 -12.48
C GLY A 513 45.51 7.24 -13.31
N THR A 514 45.50 7.88 -14.49
CA THR A 514 46.72 8.14 -15.28
C THR A 514 47.59 9.25 -14.69
N VAL A 515 47.10 10.00 -13.70
CA VAL A 515 47.80 11.16 -13.10
C VAL A 515 48.59 10.75 -11.85
N GLY A 516 49.79 10.22 -12.06
CA GLY A 516 50.84 10.19 -11.04
C GLY A 516 50.92 8.97 -10.10
N GLN A 517 50.00 8.01 -10.19
CA GLN A 517 50.13 6.71 -9.50
C GLN A 517 49.76 5.56 -10.45
N GLU A 518 50.71 4.69 -10.78
CA GLU A 518 50.43 3.49 -11.59
C GLU A 518 49.59 2.49 -10.77
N SER A 519 48.26 2.57 -10.88
CA SER A 519 47.41 1.50 -10.36
C SER A 519 47.66 0.22 -11.17
N HIS A 520 48.08 -0.85 -10.48
CA HIS A 520 48.50 -2.10 -11.14
C HIS A 520 47.35 -2.78 -11.90
N ILE A 521 46.10 -2.41 -11.61
CA ILE A 521 44.88 -2.91 -12.24
C ILE A 521 44.61 -2.21 -13.58
N MET A 522 44.74 -0.88 -13.66
CA MET A 522 44.44 -0.13 -14.89
C MET A 522 45.68 0.19 -15.74
N ARG A 523 46.85 -0.37 -15.41
CA ARG A 523 48.14 -0.08 -16.08
C ARG A 523 48.09 -0.34 -17.60
N ASN A 524 47.39 -1.38 -18.02
CA ASN A 524 47.27 -1.84 -19.41
C ASN A 524 45.96 -1.40 -20.09
N VAL A 525 45.11 -0.65 -19.39
CA VAL A 525 43.80 -0.20 -19.90
C VAL A 525 44.00 1.09 -20.70
N ASP A 526 43.33 1.18 -21.85
CA ASP A 526 43.31 2.39 -22.68
C ASP A 526 42.45 3.49 -22.00
N PRO A 527 42.98 4.70 -21.77
CA PRO A 527 42.22 5.82 -21.18
C PRO A 527 40.97 6.25 -21.95
N ASN A 528 40.85 5.87 -23.23
CA ASN A 528 39.73 6.18 -24.12
C ASN A 528 38.68 5.05 -24.25
N GLN A 529 38.78 3.97 -23.46
CA GLN A 529 37.78 2.90 -23.44
C GLN A 529 36.53 3.27 -22.63
N ASP A 530 35.42 2.60 -22.95
CA ASP A 530 34.17 2.64 -22.17
C ASP A 530 34.18 1.58 -21.04
N VAL A 531 33.11 1.51 -20.23
CA VAL A 531 33.01 0.49 -19.16
C VAL A 531 33.21 -0.93 -19.68
N GLY A 532 32.67 -1.26 -20.86
CA GLY A 532 32.75 -2.60 -21.43
C GLY A 532 34.19 -2.97 -21.79
N GLY A 533 34.89 -2.06 -22.46
CA GLY A 533 36.32 -2.20 -22.75
C GLY A 533 37.19 -2.26 -21.49
N ILE A 534 36.90 -1.45 -20.47
CA ILE A 534 37.63 -1.45 -19.19
C ILE A 534 37.45 -2.78 -18.46
N VAL A 535 36.22 -3.31 -18.36
CA VAL A 535 35.95 -4.59 -17.69
C VAL A 535 36.58 -5.76 -18.45
N ASN A 536 36.43 -5.80 -19.78
CA ASN A 536 37.03 -6.86 -20.60
C ASN A 536 38.58 -6.83 -20.57
N ALA A 537 39.20 -5.65 -20.41
CA ALA A 537 40.65 -5.51 -20.28
C ALA A 537 41.21 -5.81 -18.87
N VAL A 538 40.35 -6.12 -17.90
CA VAL A 538 40.69 -6.38 -16.48
C VAL A 538 40.16 -7.74 -16.00
N GLY A 539 39.49 -8.51 -16.87
CA GLY A 539 38.84 -9.79 -16.51
C GLY A 539 39.77 -10.86 -15.91
N ASP A 540 41.04 -10.90 -16.31
CA ASP A 540 42.00 -11.93 -15.88
C ASP A 540 42.52 -11.76 -14.43
N VAL A 541 41.84 -10.99 -13.57
CA VAL A 541 42.41 -10.45 -12.32
C VAL A 541 41.54 -10.78 -11.08
N GLY A 542 41.35 -12.07 -10.76
CA GLY A 542 40.63 -12.60 -9.58
C GLY A 542 41.52 -13.14 -8.42
N PRO A 543 40.97 -13.33 -7.21
CA PRO A 543 41.47 -14.27 -6.15
C PRO A 543 40.33 -15.11 -5.48
N LEU A 544 40.59 -15.94 -4.43
CA LEU A 544 39.82 -16.03 -3.13
C LEU A 544 39.68 -17.35 -2.22
N ASP A 545 40.64 -18.30 -2.03
CA ASP A 545 40.63 -19.32 -0.90
C ASP A 545 41.44 -18.99 0.41
N ILE A 546 40.87 -19.20 1.61
CA ILE A 546 41.60 -19.48 2.88
C ILE A 546 40.88 -20.65 3.57
N VAL A 547 41.64 -21.53 4.24
CA VAL A 547 41.06 -22.61 5.06
C VAL A 547 41.01 -22.18 6.54
N GLU A 548 39.80 -22.06 7.08
CA GLU A 548 39.55 -21.94 8.53
C GLU A 548 39.39 -23.34 9.13
N VAL A 549 39.99 -23.56 10.31
CA VAL A 549 40.02 -24.87 10.96
C VAL A 549 39.49 -24.78 12.38
N HIS A 550 38.56 -25.68 12.72
CA HIS A 550 38.03 -25.81 14.08
C HIS A 550 38.82 -26.84 14.90
N THR A 551 38.92 -26.59 16.20
CA THR A 551 39.87 -27.26 17.11
C THR A 551 39.65 -28.77 17.29
N ALA A 552 38.44 -29.28 17.00
CA ALA A 552 38.11 -30.70 17.09
C ALA A 552 38.70 -31.54 15.92
N GLU A 553 39.09 -30.91 14.81
CA GLU A 553 39.38 -31.60 13.55
C GLU A 553 40.85 -31.54 13.13
N LEU A 554 41.72 -30.93 13.96
CA LEU A 554 43.11 -30.60 13.60
C LEU A 554 43.92 -31.82 13.12
N MET A 555 43.67 -33.02 13.66
CA MET A 555 44.34 -34.27 13.24
C MET A 555 43.90 -34.80 11.86
N ILE A 556 42.73 -34.39 11.36
CA ILE A 556 42.31 -34.65 9.98
C ILE A 556 43.01 -33.62 9.07
N THR A 557 43.11 -32.37 9.54
CA THR A 557 43.79 -31.29 8.80
C THR A 557 45.29 -31.53 8.62
N THR A 558 45.97 -32.24 9.53
CA THR A 558 47.40 -32.55 9.39
C THR A 558 47.70 -33.63 8.35
N ARG A 559 46.84 -34.64 8.23
CA ARG A 559 46.88 -35.56 7.08
C ARG A 559 46.65 -34.79 5.79
N PHE A 560 45.55 -34.02 5.71
CA PHE A 560 45.28 -33.17 4.54
C PHE A 560 46.44 -32.23 4.17
N ALA A 561 47.07 -31.55 5.14
CA ALA A 561 48.22 -30.68 4.89
C ALA A 561 49.48 -31.44 4.44
N HIS A 562 49.70 -32.65 4.98
CA HIS A 562 50.73 -33.55 4.48
C HIS A 562 50.45 -34.02 3.06
N ASP A 563 49.23 -34.45 2.76
CA ASP A 563 48.87 -35.09 1.49
C ASP A 563 48.78 -34.07 0.34
N VAL A 564 48.31 -32.85 0.63
CA VAL A 564 48.47 -31.68 -0.24
C VAL A 564 49.95 -31.42 -0.53
N TRP A 565 50.82 -31.40 0.48
CA TRP A 565 52.26 -31.20 0.26
C TRP A 565 52.95 -32.37 -0.47
N ALA A 566 52.52 -33.60 -0.22
CA ALA A 566 53.03 -34.80 -0.88
C ALA A 566 52.67 -34.80 -2.38
N SER A 567 51.46 -34.34 -2.71
CA SER A 567 50.93 -34.28 -4.08
C SER A 567 51.36 -33.02 -4.87
N ASP A 568 51.52 -31.87 -4.20
CA ASP A 568 51.92 -30.60 -4.84
C ASP A 568 53.30 -30.68 -5.51
N PRO A 569 53.41 -30.51 -6.85
CA PRO A 569 54.70 -30.65 -7.56
C PRO A 569 55.77 -29.65 -7.10
N GLU A 570 55.36 -28.42 -6.76
CA GLU A 570 56.26 -27.35 -6.30
C GLU A 570 56.58 -27.42 -4.79
N LYS A 571 55.97 -28.37 -4.07
CA LYS A 571 56.25 -28.68 -2.65
C LYS A 571 56.07 -27.49 -1.69
N VAL A 572 55.16 -26.56 -2.02
CA VAL A 572 54.80 -25.39 -1.20
C VAL A 572 53.90 -25.83 -0.04
N GLY A 573 52.81 -26.55 -0.33
CA GLY A 573 51.85 -27.00 0.68
C GLY A 573 51.10 -25.87 1.41
N LEU A 574 50.60 -26.17 2.62
CA LEU A 574 49.82 -25.23 3.42
C LEU A 574 50.72 -24.26 4.20
N VAL A 575 50.75 -22.99 3.77
CA VAL A 575 51.57 -21.92 4.39
C VAL A 575 50.80 -20.89 5.23
N ASN A 576 49.48 -20.79 5.07
CA ASN A 576 48.63 -19.85 5.82
C ASN A 576 47.50 -20.60 6.55
N LEU A 577 47.33 -20.36 7.85
CA LEU A 577 46.32 -21.06 8.67
C LEU A 577 45.47 -20.08 9.50
N ALA A 578 44.13 -20.20 9.39
CA ALA A 578 43.18 -19.45 10.20
C ALA A 578 42.58 -20.33 11.31
N LEU A 579 42.69 -19.89 12.57
CA LEU A 579 42.27 -20.63 13.76
C LEU A 579 41.12 -19.95 14.51
N SER A 580 40.07 -20.73 14.75
CA SER A 580 38.82 -20.31 15.39
C SER A 580 38.72 -20.91 16.79
N ALA A 581 39.22 -20.17 17.79
CA ALA A 581 39.57 -20.73 19.09
C ALA A 581 38.46 -20.63 20.17
N SER A 582 38.09 -21.77 20.76
CA SER A 582 37.36 -21.87 22.02
C SER A 582 38.28 -22.40 23.14
N GLU A 583 37.83 -22.38 24.39
CA GLU A 583 38.68 -22.71 25.55
C GLU A 583 39.05 -24.20 25.64
N ASN A 584 40.27 -24.49 26.09
CA ASN A 584 40.76 -25.81 26.54
C ASN A 584 40.80 -26.98 25.53
N HIS A 585 40.63 -26.77 24.23
CA HIS A 585 40.57 -27.89 23.27
C HIS A 585 41.93 -28.43 22.76
N TYR A 586 42.98 -27.61 22.69
CA TYR A 586 44.25 -28.01 22.03
C TYR A 586 45.01 -29.14 22.75
N HIS A 587 45.07 -29.13 24.09
CA HIS A 587 45.81 -30.15 24.86
C HIS A 587 45.25 -31.57 24.70
N ASN A 588 43.96 -31.71 24.37
CA ASN A 588 43.34 -33.03 24.17
C ASN A 588 43.85 -33.73 22.89
N LEU A 589 44.34 -32.99 21.89
CA LEU A 589 44.81 -33.57 20.62
C LEU A 589 46.05 -34.44 20.80
N LEU A 590 46.93 -34.08 21.74
CA LEU A 590 48.13 -34.85 22.10
C LEU A 590 47.82 -36.19 22.79
N TYR A 591 46.59 -36.38 23.27
CA TYR A 591 46.13 -37.62 23.93
C TYR A 591 45.43 -38.60 22.99
N ILE A 592 45.26 -38.25 21.70
CA ILE A 592 44.42 -38.98 20.74
C ILE A 592 45.23 -39.49 19.52
N GLY A 593 46.41 -38.91 19.27
CA GLY A 593 47.29 -39.28 18.14
C GLY A 593 48.27 -40.42 18.44
N ASP A 594 48.57 -41.20 17.42
CA ASP A 594 49.75 -42.08 17.35
C ASP A 594 51.00 -41.25 17.01
N ASP A 595 52.21 -41.73 17.35
CA ASP A 595 53.48 -40.99 17.20
C ASP A 595 53.65 -40.41 15.77
N THR A 596 53.23 -41.19 14.78
CA THR A 596 53.22 -40.82 13.35
C THR A 596 52.44 -39.54 13.05
N HIS A 597 51.33 -39.30 13.75
CA HIS A 597 50.47 -38.12 13.53
C HIS A 597 51.07 -36.88 14.20
N GLN A 598 51.78 -37.05 15.31
CA GLN A 598 52.48 -35.97 16.01
C GLN A 598 53.67 -35.45 15.19
N GLU A 599 54.39 -36.33 14.47
CA GLU A 599 55.43 -35.92 13.53
C GLU A 599 54.86 -35.19 12.31
N LEU A 600 53.77 -35.68 11.70
CA LEU A 600 53.10 -35.01 10.58
C LEU A 600 52.54 -33.63 10.94
N LEU A 601 51.95 -33.50 12.14
CA LEU A 601 51.52 -32.24 12.75
C LEU A 601 52.70 -31.26 12.91
N THR A 602 53.81 -31.74 13.48
CA THR A 602 55.02 -30.95 13.73
C THR A 602 55.64 -30.43 12.42
N ASN A 603 55.75 -31.29 11.41
CA ASN A 603 56.27 -30.92 10.09
C ASN A 603 55.33 -29.99 9.31
N SER A 604 54.01 -30.08 9.52
CA SER A 604 53.03 -29.14 8.94
C SER A 604 53.12 -27.75 9.59
N ILE A 605 53.14 -27.69 10.93
CA ILE A 605 53.25 -26.41 11.67
C ILE A 605 54.54 -25.66 11.32
N ARG A 606 55.67 -26.37 11.17
CA ARG A 606 56.97 -25.77 10.82
C ARG A 606 57.05 -25.16 9.41
N ARG A 607 56.05 -25.37 8.55
CA ARG A 607 55.96 -24.82 7.19
C ARG A 607 55.03 -23.61 7.07
N LEU A 608 54.35 -23.24 8.15
CA LEU A 608 53.48 -22.07 8.16
C LEU A 608 54.31 -20.78 8.07
N GLU A 609 53.90 -19.88 7.17
CA GLU A 609 54.42 -18.51 7.05
C GLU A 609 53.54 -17.52 7.83
N SER A 610 52.24 -17.81 8.02
CA SER A 610 51.33 -16.97 8.79
C SER A 610 50.24 -17.75 9.53
N ILE A 611 49.92 -17.31 10.75
CA ILE A 611 48.82 -17.82 11.58
C ILE A 611 47.92 -16.64 12.00
N ILE A 612 46.63 -16.77 11.72
CA ILE A 612 45.61 -15.74 11.98
C ILE A 612 44.58 -16.29 12.98
N PHE A 613 44.37 -15.58 14.09
CA PHE A 613 43.31 -15.89 15.05
C PHE A 613 42.10 -14.96 14.85
N VAL A 614 40.91 -15.52 14.67
CA VAL A 614 39.71 -14.79 14.19
C VAL A 614 38.65 -14.63 15.28
N GLN A 615 38.14 -13.40 15.49
CA GLN A 615 37.15 -13.11 16.53
C GLN A 615 35.67 -13.12 16.06
N LYS A 616 34.78 -13.61 16.92
CA LYS A 616 33.31 -13.52 16.82
C LYS A 616 32.74 -12.29 17.51
N VAL A 617 31.76 -11.66 16.86
CA VAL A 617 31.13 -10.41 17.27
C VAL A 617 30.24 -10.57 18.52
N TYR A 618 30.34 -9.64 19.47
CA TYR A 618 29.45 -9.48 20.63
C TYR A 618 29.16 -7.99 20.93
N ASP A 619 28.15 -7.74 21.77
CA ASP A 619 27.70 -6.41 22.18
C ASP A 619 28.60 -5.76 23.26
N ASP A 620 28.53 -4.42 23.38
CA ASP A 620 29.55 -3.51 23.97
C ASP A 620 29.90 -3.72 25.47
N ASP A 621 29.10 -4.47 26.23
CA ASP A 621 28.99 -4.33 27.70
C ASP A 621 29.91 -5.23 28.56
N TYR A 622 30.78 -6.06 27.97
CA TYR A 622 31.58 -7.05 28.73
C TYR A 622 33.11 -6.78 28.78
N TYR A 623 33.53 -5.55 28.48
CA TYR A 623 34.95 -5.13 28.45
C TYR A 623 35.48 -4.55 29.79
N SER A 624 34.87 -4.86 30.93
CA SER A 624 35.26 -4.34 32.25
C SER A 624 36.30 -5.17 33.01
N ASP A 625 36.34 -6.49 32.77
CA ASP A 625 36.92 -7.46 33.73
C ASP A 625 38.25 -8.09 33.26
N VAL A 626 38.92 -7.49 32.26
CA VAL A 626 40.22 -7.99 31.77
C VAL A 626 41.37 -7.23 32.43
N ASP A 627 42.19 -7.95 33.21
CA ASP A 627 43.37 -7.40 33.87
C ASP A 627 44.38 -6.82 32.86
N PRO A 628 44.74 -5.52 32.93
CA PRO A 628 45.69 -4.92 32.00
C PRO A 628 47.08 -5.60 31.99
N THR A 629 47.51 -6.16 33.12
CA THR A 629 48.83 -6.79 33.26
C THR A 629 49.01 -8.05 32.40
N LEU A 630 47.91 -8.60 31.85
CA LEU A 630 47.95 -9.74 30.95
C LEU A 630 48.44 -9.40 29.53
N PHE A 631 48.45 -8.12 29.13
CA PHE A 631 48.74 -7.72 27.75
C PHE A 631 50.25 -7.60 27.43
N ASP A 632 51.10 -7.28 28.40
CA ASP A 632 52.53 -6.92 28.21
C ASP A 632 53.46 -8.07 27.76
N ARG A 633 52.92 -9.19 27.29
CA ARG A 633 53.68 -10.32 26.73
C ARG A 633 53.17 -10.80 25.36
N LEU A 634 52.30 -10.03 24.70
CA LEU A 634 51.64 -10.42 23.44
C LEU A 634 52.49 -10.26 22.17
N PHE A 635 53.58 -11.04 22.12
CA PHE A 635 54.17 -11.67 20.93
C PHE A 635 54.71 -10.81 19.77
N GLY A 636 54.47 -9.50 19.72
CA GLY A 636 54.76 -8.64 18.56
C GLY A 636 53.72 -8.82 17.44
N ALA A 637 52.44 -8.92 17.81
CA ALA A 637 51.36 -9.28 16.90
C ALA A 637 50.41 -8.10 16.63
N VAL A 638 50.23 -7.76 15.35
CA VAL A 638 49.42 -6.62 14.91
C VAL A 638 47.92 -6.94 15.01
N PRO A 639 47.10 -6.03 15.59
CA PRO A 639 45.64 -6.11 15.51
C PRO A 639 45.14 -5.59 14.16
N ILE A 640 44.48 -6.44 13.38
CA ILE A 640 43.96 -6.10 12.05
C ILE A 640 42.49 -5.66 12.16
N HIS A 641 42.22 -4.41 11.74
CA HIS A 641 40.92 -3.75 11.85
C HIS A 641 40.12 -3.87 10.55
N THR A 642 38.98 -4.57 10.58
CA THR A 642 38.26 -4.98 9.36
C THR A 642 37.63 -3.85 8.52
N ASN A 643 37.41 -2.66 9.10
CA ASN A 643 36.83 -1.52 8.38
C ASN A 643 37.85 -0.72 7.52
N ILE A 644 39.10 -1.19 7.41
CA ILE A 644 40.11 -0.65 6.48
C ILE A 644 40.62 -1.76 5.55
N ALA A 645 39.71 -2.31 4.74
CA ALA A 645 40.07 -3.26 3.69
C ALA A 645 40.88 -2.57 2.57
N ARG A 646 42.08 -3.07 2.30
CA ARG A 646 42.87 -2.77 1.09
C ARG A 646 43.47 -4.07 0.56
N PHE A 647 43.24 -4.33 -0.72
CA PHE A 647 43.66 -5.56 -1.39
C PHE A 647 45.13 -5.48 -1.84
N ASP A 648 46.06 -5.53 -0.89
CA ASP A 648 47.46 -5.85 -1.20
C ASP A 648 47.54 -7.34 -1.56
N ARG A 649 47.64 -7.66 -2.86
CA ARG A 649 47.77 -9.05 -3.31
C ARG A 649 49.13 -9.62 -2.92
N LEU A 650 49.14 -10.87 -2.45
CA LEU A 650 50.34 -11.70 -2.43
C LEU A 650 50.88 -11.86 -3.87
N LYS A 651 52.17 -12.21 -4.00
CA LYS A 651 52.75 -12.56 -5.30
C LYS A 651 51.97 -13.72 -5.92
N ALA A 652 51.69 -13.64 -7.22
CA ALA A 652 50.88 -14.64 -7.88
C ALA A 652 51.59 -15.99 -8.00
N ASP A 653 50.90 -17.06 -7.62
CA ASP A 653 51.16 -18.40 -8.12
C ASP A 653 50.89 -18.42 -9.65
N PRO A 654 51.76 -19.04 -10.47
CA PRO A 654 51.59 -19.05 -11.93
C PRO A 654 50.48 -19.99 -12.44
N ARG A 655 49.79 -20.74 -11.57
CA ARG A 655 48.73 -21.70 -11.96
C ARG A 655 47.36 -21.03 -12.21
N PRO A 656 46.53 -21.55 -13.13
CA PRO A 656 45.21 -21.00 -13.42
C PRO A 656 44.19 -21.32 -12.33
N ILE A 657 43.34 -20.34 -12.01
CA ILE A 657 42.40 -20.34 -10.88
C ILE A 657 40.98 -20.18 -11.41
N GLN A 658 40.00 -20.84 -10.78
CA GLN A 658 38.57 -20.61 -11.05
C GLN A 658 37.97 -19.66 -10.01
N GLU A 659 37.06 -18.80 -10.45
CA GLU A 659 36.34 -17.86 -9.58
C GLU A 659 35.22 -18.59 -8.80
N GLU A 660 35.12 -18.37 -7.47
CA GLU A 660 33.84 -18.23 -6.71
C GLU A 660 34.06 -18.17 -5.17
N LEU A 661 34.16 -16.96 -4.58
CA LEU A 661 34.00 -16.79 -3.13
C LEU A 661 32.50 -16.79 -2.77
N LYS A 662 32.00 -17.86 -2.14
CA LYS A 662 30.57 -18.00 -1.78
C LYS A 662 30.20 -17.64 -0.34
N ARG A 663 31.15 -17.52 0.60
CA ARG A 663 30.92 -17.14 2.00
C ARG A 663 32.11 -16.41 2.62
N VAL A 664 31.83 -15.68 3.71
CA VAL A 664 32.81 -15.12 4.64
C VAL A 664 32.38 -15.56 6.05
N ASN A 665 33.33 -15.98 6.88
CA ASN A 665 33.07 -16.42 8.26
C ASN A 665 33.71 -15.45 9.29
N MET A 666 33.23 -15.50 10.54
CA MET A 666 33.66 -14.57 11.61
C MET A 666 33.86 -15.27 12.96
N GLY A 667 34.77 -16.25 13.00
CA GLY A 667 35.59 -16.56 14.17
C GLY A 667 34.92 -17.08 15.46
N SER A 668 35.64 -16.93 16.58
CA SER A 668 35.25 -17.35 17.93
C SER A 668 35.50 -16.26 19.00
N ALA A 669 34.93 -16.39 20.19
CA ALA A 669 34.75 -15.26 21.14
C ALA A 669 36.03 -14.52 21.58
N PHE A 670 37.14 -15.23 21.86
CA PHE A 670 38.35 -14.64 22.44
C PHE A 670 39.65 -15.20 21.81
N PRO A 671 40.22 -14.52 20.79
CA PRO A 671 41.38 -15.06 20.06
C PRO A 671 42.68 -15.05 20.89
N LEU A 672 42.85 -14.11 21.82
CA LEU A 672 44.07 -14.01 22.67
C LEU A 672 44.24 -15.24 23.59
N ARG A 673 43.14 -15.74 24.18
CA ARG A 673 43.14 -16.96 25.01
C ARG A 673 43.41 -18.21 24.17
N GLY A 674 42.96 -18.19 22.91
CA GLY A 674 43.31 -19.19 21.90
C GLY A 674 44.80 -19.23 21.57
N ALA A 675 45.42 -18.08 21.29
CA ALA A 675 46.84 -17.97 21.01
C ALA A 675 47.72 -18.43 22.18
N TYR A 676 47.34 -18.12 23.43
CA TYR A 676 48.01 -18.65 24.62
C TYR A 676 47.95 -20.19 24.68
N SER A 677 46.76 -20.76 24.47
CA SER A 677 46.57 -22.22 24.48
C SER A 677 47.36 -22.91 23.36
N PHE A 678 47.40 -22.31 22.17
CA PHE A 678 48.20 -22.80 21.05
C PHE A 678 49.71 -22.71 21.31
N HIS A 679 50.19 -21.66 22.01
CA HIS A 679 51.60 -21.56 22.41
C HIS A 679 52.01 -22.61 23.46
N SER A 680 51.13 -22.95 24.39
CA SER A 680 51.36 -24.05 25.33
C SER A 680 51.45 -25.40 24.59
N PHE A 681 50.57 -25.63 23.62
CA PHE A 681 50.58 -26.79 22.73
C PHE A 681 51.87 -26.88 21.87
N LEU A 682 52.40 -25.77 21.34
CA LEU A 682 53.69 -25.74 20.64
C LEU A 682 54.87 -26.15 21.54
N LYS A 683 54.85 -25.78 22.82
CA LYS A 683 55.86 -26.21 23.80
C LYS A 683 55.77 -27.70 24.12
N GLU A 684 54.57 -28.26 24.18
CA GLU A 684 54.37 -29.70 24.36
C GLU A 684 54.82 -30.49 23.12
N LEU A 685 54.72 -29.92 21.92
CA LEU A 685 55.34 -30.40 20.68
C LEU A 685 56.87 -30.17 20.59
N SER A 686 57.51 -29.60 21.64
CA SER A 686 58.94 -29.26 21.65
C SER A 686 59.39 -28.32 20.51
N ILE A 687 58.52 -27.39 20.09
CA ILE A 687 58.83 -26.35 19.10
C ILE A 687 59.03 -25.01 19.84
N SER A 688 60.19 -24.36 19.71
CA SER A 688 60.36 -23.01 20.27
C SER A 688 59.66 -21.97 19.40
N LYS A 689 59.32 -20.81 19.99
CA LYS A 689 58.78 -19.68 19.22
C LYS A 689 59.79 -19.22 18.15
N ASP A 690 61.07 -19.19 18.52
CA ASP A 690 62.12 -18.60 17.69
C ASP A 690 62.58 -19.54 16.56
N ASP A 691 62.19 -20.82 16.60
CA ASP A 691 62.35 -21.80 15.51
C ASP A 691 61.32 -21.59 14.39
N LEU A 692 60.28 -20.80 14.63
CA LEU A 692 59.16 -20.56 13.72
C LEU A 692 59.24 -19.15 13.13
N HIS A 693 59.61 -19.03 11.85
CA HIS A 693 59.52 -17.78 11.09
C HIS A 693 58.07 -17.41 10.68
N VAL A 694 57.10 -17.70 11.56
CA VAL A 694 55.66 -17.48 11.40
C VAL A 694 55.30 -16.03 11.71
N LYS A 695 54.49 -15.42 10.84
CA LYS A 695 53.84 -14.14 11.08
C LYS A 695 52.53 -14.32 11.86
N TRP A 696 52.44 -13.68 13.02
CA TRP A 696 51.27 -13.77 13.91
C TRP A 696 50.32 -12.60 13.67
N SER A 697 49.00 -12.84 13.66
CA SER A 697 48.00 -11.79 13.43
C SER A 697 46.65 -12.07 14.09
N PHE A 698 45.95 -11.00 14.46
CA PHE A 698 44.65 -11.05 15.15
C PHE A 698 43.59 -10.24 14.40
N GLN A 699 42.42 -10.82 14.13
CA GLN A 699 41.30 -10.11 13.49
C GLN A 699 40.20 -9.76 14.52
N LEU A 700 39.82 -8.48 14.57
CA LEU A 700 38.77 -7.95 15.46
C LEU A 700 37.56 -7.50 14.64
N ASN A 701 36.34 -7.78 15.12
CA ASN A 701 35.08 -7.52 14.41
C ASN A 701 34.04 -6.85 15.33
N PHE A 702 33.45 -5.73 14.91
CA PHE A 702 32.45 -4.95 15.66
C PHE A 702 31.07 -4.99 14.97
N ARG A 703 29.98 -4.89 15.73
CA ARG A 703 28.62 -5.17 15.21
C ARG A 703 27.92 -4.00 14.53
N ASP A 704 27.93 -2.81 15.13
CA ASP A 704 27.02 -1.72 14.77
C ASP A 704 27.77 -0.40 14.50
N TYR A 705 27.66 0.11 13.27
CA TYR A 705 28.44 1.27 12.81
C TYR A 705 27.61 2.55 12.79
N ASN A 706 27.56 3.23 13.94
CA ASN A 706 26.91 4.53 14.08
C ASN A 706 27.96 5.64 14.29
N ALA A 707 27.81 6.78 13.62
CA ALA A 707 28.88 7.78 13.51
C ALA A 707 29.33 8.41 14.86
N LYS A 708 28.52 8.29 15.91
CA LYS A 708 28.87 8.71 17.28
C LYS A 708 29.85 7.74 17.97
N THR A 709 29.83 6.46 17.63
CA THR A 709 30.66 5.42 18.25
C THR A 709 32.14 5.63 17.93
N ASN A 710 32.48 6.20 16.76
CA ASN A 710 33.87 6.49 16.36
C ASN A 710 34.66 7.32 17.39
N ILE A 711 34.06 8.34 18.00
CA ILE A 711 34.75 9.17 19.01
C ILE A 711 34.94 8.41 20.33
N PHE A 712 34.02 7.50 20.66
CA PHE A 712 34.09 6.70 21.89
C PHE A 712 35.08 5.54 21.74
N ALA A 713 35.01 4.79 20.63
CA ALA A 713 35.96 3.73 20.30
C ALA A 713 37.39 4.27 20.16
N ALA A 714 37.59 5.37 19.43
CA ALA A 714 38.92 5.99 19.32
C ALA A 714 39.45 6.49 20.67
N ARG A 715 38.59 7.02 21.55
CA ARG A 715 38.98 7.40 22.92
C ARG A 715 39.28 6.20 23.81
N LYS A 716 38.51 5.10 23.72
CA LYS A 716 38.71 3.91 24.56
C LYS A 716 39.93 3.11 24.11
N LEU A 717 40.21 3.07 22.79
CA LEU A 717 41.46 2.57 22.24
C LEU A 717 42.64 3.45 22.68
N ALA A 718 42.54 4.77 22.56
CA ALA A 718 43.58 5.70 23.03
C ALA A 718 43.82 5.62 24.55
N SER A 719 42.79 5.41 25.38
CA SER A 719 42.98 5.21 26.81
C SER A 719 43.64 3.87 27.14
N LEU A 720 43.42 2.83 26.34
CA LEU A 720 44.20 1.59 26.41
C LEU A 720 45.66 1.87 26.03
N THR A 721 45.93 2.57 24.92
CA THR A 721 47.30 2.97 24.55
C THR A 721 47.98 3.79 25.65
N GLN A 722 47.26 4.71 26.28
CA GLN A 722 47.78 5.62 27.31
C GLN A 722 47.95 4.94 28.69
N SER A 723 47.33 3.77 28.91
CA SER A 723 47.63 2.95 30.11
C SER A 723 48.90 2.09 29.95
N PHE A 724 49.40 1.90 28.72
CA PHE A 724 50.71 1.25 28.48
C PHE A 724 51.92 2.18 28.63
N GLU A 725 51.74 3.50 28.82
CA GLU A 725 52.87 4.43 29.08
C GLU A 725 53.36 4.41 30.54
N VAL A 726 52.76 3.59 31.43
CA VAL A 726 53.04 3.63 32.89
C VAL A 726 53.28 2.23 33.50
N MET A 727 54.28 1.51 32.99
CA MET A 727 55.00 0.51 33.80
C MET A 727 56.45 0.34 33.35
N GLU A 728 57.37 0.21 34.30
CA GLU A 728 58.83 0.16 34.07
C GLU A 728 59.45 -1.08 34.74
N ILE A 729 60.62 -1.51 34.24
CA ILE A 729 61.48 -2.61 34.74
C ILE A 729 61.01 -4.04 34.38
N GLY A 730 61.84 -4.80 33.65
CA GLY A 730 61.53 -6.22 33.35
C GLY A 730 62.39 -7.03 32.36
N ASP A 731 63.54 -6.52 31.87
CA ASP A 731 64.59 -7.25 31.12
C ASP A 731 64.16 -8.27 30.03
N ALA A 732 63.30 -7.83 29.09
CA ALA A 732 63.23 -8.40 27.73
C ALA A 732 62.72 -7.35 26.73
N ALA A 733 63.61 -6.45 26.27
CA ALA A 733 63.23 -5.23 25.55
C ALA A 733 62.70 -5.47 24.12
N VAL A 734 61.41 -5.78 24.00
CA VAL A 734 60.64 -5.51 22.77
C VAL A 734 60.40 -4.00 22.71
N LYS A 735 60.74 -3.36 21.58
CA LYS A 735 60.48 -1.92 21.40
C LYS A 735 58.97 -1.67 21.25
N PRO A 736 58.43 -0.58 21.82
CA PRO A 736 57.10 -0.12 21.42
C PRO A 736 57.11 0.26 19.93
N GLU A 737 56.11 -0.19 19.20
CA GLU A 737 55.96 0.09 17.77
C GLU A 737 55.73 1.59 17.53
N THR A 738 56.48 2.18 16.62
CA THR A 738 56.30 3.58 16.26
C THR A 738 55.11 3.74 15.31
N PRO A 739 54.53 4.96 15.14
CA PRO A 739 53.48 5.19 14.15
C PRO A 739 53.87 4.79 12.71
N ARG A 740 55.17 4.71 12.38
CA ARG A 740 55.64 4.17 11.10
C ARG A 740 55.51 2.65 11.03
N ASP A 741 55.76 1.94 12.11
CA ASP A 741 55.67 0.48 12.14
C ASP A 741 54.20 0.03 12.01
N VAL A 742 53.27 0.79 12.62
CA VAL A 742 51.82 0.65 12.41
C VAL A 742 51.39 0.99 10.97
N ASP A 743 52.05 1.94 10.30
CA ASP A 743 51.84 2.20 8.87
C ASP A 743 52.44 1.09 7.95
N ILE A 744 53.51 0.42 8.38
CA ILE A 744 54.15 -0.69 7.65
C ILE A 744 53.44 -2.03 7.90
N ALA A 745 52.65 -2.11 8.97
CA ALA A 745 51.90 -3.29 9.40
C ALA A 745 50.98 -3.85 8.29
N PRO A 746 50.77 -5.17 8.23
CA PRO A 746 49.94 -5.81 7.20
C PRO A 746 48.49 -5.30 7.27
N ARG A 747 48.04 -4.69 6.17
CA ARG A 747 46.66 -4.25 5.99
C ARG A 747 45.82 -5.43 5.48
N LEU A 748 44.50 -5.40 5.72
CA LEU A 748 43.64 -6.58 5.54
C LEU A 748 43.48 -6.99 4.07
N ALA A 749 44.38 -7.85 3.61
CA ALA A 749 44.33 -8.50 2.31
C ALA A 749 43.28 -9.62 2.33
N LEU A 750 42.03 -9.30 1.96
CA LEU A 750 41.08 -10.29 1.46
C LEU A 750 41.49 -10.72 0.03
N GLY A 751 42.69 -11.32 -0.04
CA GLY A 751 43.41 -11.79 -1.23
C GLY A 751 43.86 -13.24 -1.02
N PHE A 752 42.89 -14.04 -0.56
CA PHE A 752 42.83 -15.49 -0.49
C PHE A 752 43.10 -16.14 -1.89
N TRP A 753 43.41 -17.45 -2.00
CA TRP A 753 43.78 -18.29 -3.18
C TRP A 753 43.10 -18.01 -4.56
N VAL A 754 42.35 -18.88 -5.24
CA VAL A 754 41.84 -20.26 -5.04
C VAL A 754 42.77 -21.33 -5.70
N PHE A 755 42.61 -22.64 -5.45
CA PHE A 755 43.02 -23.66 -6.44
C PHE A 755 42.05 -24.87 -6.56
N PRO A 756 41.63 -25.26 -7.79
CA PRO A 756 40.71 -26.37 -8.00
C PRO A 756 41.38 -27.72 -7.72
N PHE A 757 40.64 -28.66 -7.10
CA PHE A 757 41.22 -29.91 -6.59
C PHE A 757 41.85 -30.79 -7.69
N GLU A 758 41.35 -30.72 -8.93
CA GLU A 758 41.92 -31.45 -10.07
C GLU A 758 43.39 -31.07 -10.38
N SER A 759 43.87 -29.90 -9.92
CA SER A 759 45.25 -29.44 -10.15
C SER A 759 46.32 -30.16 -9.31
N LEU A 760 45.92 -30.90 -8.27
CA LEU A 760 46.83 -31.62 -7.36
C LEU A 760 46.95 -33.12 -7.66
N GLY A 761 46.17 -33.65 -8.60
CA GLY A 761 46.15 -35.06 -8.96
C GLY A 761 45.35 -35.95 -7.99
N PRO A 762 45.35 -37.28 -8.18
CA PRO A 762 44.58 -38.20 -7.35
C PRO A 762 45.24 -38.43 -5.99
N MET A 763 44.57 -37.99 -4.92
CA MET A 763 44.91 -38.32 -3.52
C MET A 763 44.14 -39.54 -3.04
N ASP A 764 44.68 -40.25 -2.07
CA ASP A 764 44.08 -41.43 -1.44
C ASP A 764 43.49 -41.07 -0.07
N PHE A 765 42.20 -41.37 0.15
CA PHE A 765 41.39 -40.81 1.26
C PHE A 765 40.88 -41.88 2.25
N ASP A 766 41.69 -42.91 2.49
CA ASP A 766 41.27 -44.06 3.29
C ASP A 766 41.08 -43.69 4.79
N GLY A 767 39.85 -43.90 5.29
CA GLY A 767 39.49 -43.74 6.71
C GLY A 767 38.69 -42.47 7.09
N VAL A 768 38.29 -41.62 6.15
CA VAL A 768 37.49 -40.40 6.44
C VAL A 768 35.97 -40.73 6.55
N SER A 769 35.26 -40.09 7.48
CA SER A 769 33.83 -40.34 7.73
C SER A 769 32.91 -39.89 6.57
N PRO A 770 31.83 -40.63 6.22
CA PRO A 770 30.98 -40.33 5.05
C PRO A 770 30.22 -38.99 5.06
N ASP A 771 30.15 -38.28 6.19
CA ASP A 771 29.56 -36.93 6.21
C ASP A 771 30.50 -35.86 5.62
N ILE A 772 31.79 -36.19 5.39
CA ILE A 772 32.77 -35.36 4.69
C ILE A 772 32.74 -35.65 3.16
N VAL A 773 31.62 -36.16 2.63
CA VAL A 773 31.43 -36.40 1.19
C VAL A 773 31.21 -35.08 0.43
N ILE A 774 32.34 -34.50 0.05
CA ILE A 774 32.64 -33.90 -1.26
C ILE A 774 31.39 -33.63 -2.13
N ARG A 775 30.93 -32.37 -2.15
CA ARG A 775 29.97 -31.87 -3.15
C ARG A 775 30.41 -30.50 -3.66
N GLN A 776 30.71 -30.44 -4.95
CA GLN A 776 31.08 -29.25 -5.74
C GLN A 776 32.51 -28.69 -5.52
N ASN A 777 33.51 -29.41 -6.06
CA ASN A 777 34.83 -28.98 -6.58
C ASN A 777 35.81 -28.09 -5.77
N CYS A 778 35.37 -27.44 -4.69
CA CYS A 778 36.20 -26.75 -3.71
C CYS A 778 35.91 -27.33 -2.31
N VAL A 779 36.87 -27.20 -1.37
CA VAL A 779 36.75 -27.81 -0.04
C VAL A 779 35.78 -27.02 0.84
N TYR A 780 34.77 -27.70 1.40
CA TYR A 780 33.85 -27.19 2.43
C TYR A 780 33.82 -28.14 3.62
N ILE A 781 33.72 -27.60 4.85
CA ILE A 781 33.56 -28.37 6.10
C ILE A 781 32.40 -27.76 6.92
N ILE A 782 31.55 -28.61 7.52
CA ILE A 782 30.16 -28.34 7.95
C ILE A 782 29.81 -29.29 9.12
N TRP A 783 29.15 -28.93 10.24
CA TRP A 783 28.58 -27.65 10.72
C TRP A 783 28.95 -27.38 12.21
N HIS A 784 28.14 -27.16 13.27
CA HIS A 784 26.68 -27.02 13.49
C HIS A 784 26.36 -25.75 14.35
N GLU A 785 25.43 -25.59 15.29
CA GLU A 785 24.58 -26.48 16.11
C GLU A 785 23.07 -26.10 16.04
N VAL A 786 22.24 -26.54 16.99
CA VAL A 786 20.77 -26.42 17.03
C VAL A 786 20.27 -25.04 17.51
N GLY A 787 19.21 -24.48 16.91
CA GLY A 787 18.41 -23.43 17.58
C GLY A 787 17.56 -22.49 16.72
N LYS A 788 16.37 -22.93 16.29
CA LYS A 788 15.27 -22.17 15.63
C LYS A 788 15.29 -20.63 15.76
N LEU A 789 15.01 -19.94 14.64
CA LEU A 789 13.87 -19.01 14.54
C LEU A 789 13.45 -18.74 13.09
N VAL A 790 12.34 -18.00 12.95
CA VAL A 790 11.60 -17.64 11.72
C VAL A 790 12.43 -16.80 10.74
#